data_AF-A0A179S4L9-F1
#
_entry.id   AF-A0A179S4L9-F1
#
_cell.length_a   1.000
_cell.length_b   1.000
_cell.length_c   1.000
_cell.angle_alpha   90.00
_cell.angle_beta   90.00
_cell.angle_gamma   90.00
#
_symmetry.space_group_name_H-M   'P 1'
#
loop_
_entity.id
_entity.type
_entity.pdbx_description
1 polymer ?
#
loop_
_entity_poly.entity_id
_entity_poly.type
_entity_poly.pdbx_seq_one_letter_code
_entity_poly.pdbx_strand_id
1 'polypeptide(L)'
;MAVTTSPNGVAVTAPDLVDVVFEAPARPAQRAGGPGRRPIAGRVAGPIPMAAASLDAELLEALARQDLSLAETVHLRTGPAMATRRSLPQEASARLTVPVGPGEDAVVLLEQAEVYSWSLPAARLAVPAGARRAGGAVDQVAFDLPLGPVAPDRTDRRMLGGALLAPVRAYVFRFVGRRLVDGAVRIQEHNVRPGLVRIAGRDPAAWAAGEPIVPAAPKAGGRHRVLLAIHGTFSSTAGGFGQLGPTAWGGAFLNACQARYDLVLGYDHRTLSETPAENAVALLAALRGLDWGGGAAPEIDVVAHSRGGLVARWLIEALAPGSGWGAVFRRAILVGATNGGTELARPENWSAFLDLYTNLAVAACRALTFLPQAAPVATILAETIATLGEFVKQIPLSGLDSGVAPGLFAMTPDNPFLKDLNGLQPGQFAAADAIYHVVSSSFAPTLFGTDHQPKEFPLRLVQVLGSSTVTALMRGAENDLVVDTPSMSAIDSAFGDFVRDTLHFAASPQIYHTNYFARPEVVNALTRWLDLAAADVPAAGARRGGGRAPAALPELGRGRTDLPAAVETDILVADPARNAPEFLAELAAKAPSFVVLESGGPESGRLAHVFDPSELTTVLDGAAGPVASALGLPDRTGDVVVPASRIARATGRGQSVFPSGLTASRDRLTRLVVSSEAGPVGVVPNAAEVVLDGDIGSLAAGVAASTDRILTRRAMPTFTWSGTARLEGGQFGGGRPRPGGTSPIQGRRGLAAEGGSPAPSLPDTVTPLAQDSSPSPDDQPGPETAECHIQAESPSKVKVGATLTVSVAVSRTAIEATMAENAMGIAVVDPGRPITINVLPKTGFTFGNDEEPAEIRLPPVGKVEQIYFDLKAAETGKGEIWVVARQGKLPLLTLKLEPEVIAAKARASTKKLSRGASASLVRGPDPDHTLTIIEVERTEAGTTFRFEFNSPILDKIQIDKIRVPGNRDIFVEELYHEIENYWINNSRDADNFRAFSA
;
A
#
# COMPACT_ATOMS: atom_id res chain seq x y z
N MET A 1 -44.07 -23.19 7.60
CA MET A 1 -42.99 -22.56 6.82
C MET A 1 -43.66 -21.89 5.63
N ALA A 2 -43.48 -20.58 5.48
CA ALA A 2 -44.01 -19.81 4.37
C ALA A 2 -42.93 -19.63 3.29
N VAL A 3 -43.33 -19.73 2.02
CA VAL A 3 -42.46 -19.47 0.88
C VAL A 3 -42.85 -18.14 0.25
N THR A 4 -41.89 -17.23 0.14
CA THR A 4 -42.06 -15.93 -0.53
C THR A 4 -41.06 -15.83 -1.67
N THR A 5 -41.50 -15.44 -2.86
CA THR A 5 -40.66 -15.37 -4.07
C THR A 5 -40.65 -13.95 -4.62
N SER A 6 -39.47 -13.45 -4.99
CA SER A 6 -39.28 -12.15 -5.61
C SER A 6 -39.50 -12.19 -7.13
N PRO A 7 -39.71 -11.04 -7.79
CA PRO A 7 -39.81 -10.96 -9.24
C PRO A 7 -38.58 -11.51 -9.98
N ASN A 8 -37.40 -11.46 -9.35
CA ASN A 8 -36.13 -11.95 -9.89
C ASN A 8 -35.93 -13.47 -9.67
N GLY A 9 -36.97 -14.16 -9.17
CA GLY A 9 -37.00 -15.60 -8.94
C GLY A 9 -36.31 -16.06 -7.66
N VAL A 10 -35.77 -15.15 -6.84
CA VAL A 10 -35.21 -15.48 -5.51
C VAL A 10 -36.34 -15.91 -4.59
N ALA A 11 -36.23 -17.07 -3.97
CA ALA A 11 -37.26 -17.63 -3.10
C ALA A 11 -36.73 -17.81 -1.68
N VAL A 12 -37.53 -17.46 -0.67
CA VAL A 12 -37.18 -17.64 0.73
C VAL A 12 -38.25 -18.48 1.40
N THR A 13 -37.82 -19.59 2.01
CA THR A 13 -38.62 -20.44 2.88
C THR A 13 -38.26 -20.09 4.32
N ALA A 14 -39.17 -19.46 5.05
CA ALA A 14 -38.94 -19.05 6.42
C ALA A 14 -40.00 -19.64 7.37
N PRO A 15 -39.71 -19.73 8.68
CA PRO A 15 -40.73 -20.07 9.68
C PRO A 15 -41.92 -19.12 9.59
N ASP A 16 -43.14 -19.60 9.92
CA ASP A 16 -44.39 -18.81 9.77
C ASP A 16 -44.43 -17.53 10.63
N LEU A 17 -43.47 -17.37 11.54
CA LEU A 17 -43.31 -16.23 12.44
C LEU A 17 -42.35 -15.16 11.88
N VAL A 18 -41.77 -15.39 10.70
CA VAL A 18 -40.78 -14.51 10.08
C VAL A 18 -41.39 -13.90 8.83
N ASP A 19 -41.52 -12.58 8.82
CA ASP A 19 -41.91 -11.82 7.64
C ASP A 19 -40.71 -11.67 6.72
N VAL A 20 -40.91 -12.02 5.44
CA VAL A 20 -39.93 -11.82 4.36
C VAL A 20 -40.37 -10.62 3.53
N VAL A 21 -39.50 -9.63 3.40
CA VAL A 21 -39.74 -8.42 2.58
C VAL A 21 -38.59 -8.24 1.60
N PHE A 22 -38.90 -8.17 0.31
CA PHE A 22 -37.93 -7.83 -0.73
C PHE A 22 -37.87 -6.30 -0.91
N GLU A 23 -36.67 -5.75 -0.99
CA GLU A 23 -36.50 -4.31 -1.27
C GLU A 23 -36.89 -4.02 -2.72
N ALA A 24 -37.67 -2.96 -2.96
CA ALA A 24 -38.07 -2.61 -4.32
C ALA A 24 -36.84 -2.11 -5.11
N PRO A 25 -36.67 -2.49 -6.40
CA PRO A 25 -35.55 -2.03 -7.19
C PRO A 25 -35.53 -0.50 -7.25
N ALA A 26 -34.43 0.11 -6.80
CA ALA A 26 -34.24 1.55 -6.82
C ALA A 26 -34.39 2.06 -8.27
N ARG A 27 -35.38 2.92 -8.53
CA ARG A 27 -35.43 3.66 -9.80
C ARG A 27 -34.16 4.51 -9.89
N PRO A 28 -33.42 4.51 -11.01
CA PRO A 28 -32.27 5.38 -11.16
C PRO A 28 -32.73 6.83 -10.95
N ALA A 29 -32.09 7.51 -9.99
CA ALA A 29 -32.41 8.89 -9.67
C ALA A 29 -32.16 9.75 -10.92
N GLN A 30 -33.23 10.17 -11.59
CA GLN A 30 -33.16 11.28 -12.53
C GLN A 30 -32.65 12.48 -11.74
N ARG A 31 -31.45 12.96 -12.09
CA ARG A 31 -30.98 14.29 -11.68
C ARG A 31 -31.98 15.31 -12.21
N ALA A 32 -32.96 15.67 -11.39
CA ALA A 32 -33.85 16.78 -11.65
C ALA A 32 -33.03 18.07 -11.52
N GLY A 33 -32.56 18.57 -12.66
CA GLY A 33 -32.07 19.94 -12.79
C GLY A 33 -33.23 20.92 -12.60
N GLY A 34 -33.21 21.66 -11.49
CA GLY A 34 -34.13 22.76 -11.23
C GLY A 34 -33.57 23.68 -10.14
N PRO A 35 -33.44 24.99 -10.36
CA PRO A 35 -32.80 25.90 -9.42
C PRO A 35 -33.78 26.27 -8.30
N GLY A 36 -33.65 25.62 -7.14
CA GLY A 36 -34.55 25.82 -5.99
C GLY A 36 -33.81 26.25 -4.73
N ARG A 37 -33.79 27.56 -4.48
CA ARG A 37 -33.66 28.30 -3.20
C ARG A 37 -32.72 27.74 -2.10
N ARG A 38 -31.62 28.47 -1.86
CA ARG A 38 -30.74 28.37 -0.68
C ARG A 38 -31.52 28.63 0.64
N PRO A 39 -31.38 27.79 1.68
CA PRO A 39 -31.71 28.19 3.04
C PRO A 39 -30.55 28.99 3.66
N ILE A 40 -30.94 29.92 4.50
CA ILE A 40 -30.11 30.92 5.17
C ILE A 40 -29.23 30.27 6.25
N ALA A 41 -27.97 30.69 6.32
CA ALA A 41 -26.97 30.26 7.28
C ALA A 41 -27.34 30.66 8.72
N GLY A 42 -27.14 29.74 9.67
CA GLY A 42 -27.34 30.05 11.08
C GLY A 42 -27.29 28.87 12.05
N ARG A 43 -26.21 28.08 12.05
CA ARG A 43 -25.64 27.38 13.23
C ARG A 43 -24.46 26.51 12.77
N VAL A 44 -23.33 26.66 13.45
CA VAL A 44 -22.16 25.79 13.28
C VAL A 44 -22.56 24.40 13.77
N ALA A 45 -22.88 23.50 12.85
CA ALA A 45 -23.01 22.08 13.10
C ALA A 45 -21.61 21.45 13.00
N GLY A 46 -21.21 20.68 14.01
CA GLY A 46 -20.03 19.84 13.93
C GLY A 46 -20.15 18.79 12.82
N PRO A 47 -19.08 18.03 12.52
CA PRO A 47 -19.09 17.02 11.47
C PRO A 47 -20.25 16.04 11.72
N ILE A 48 -21.14 15.91 10.74
CA ILE A 48 -22.25 14.94 10.76
C ILE A 48 -21.62 13.57 10.48
N PRO A 49 -21.73 12.58 11.38
CA PRO A 49 -21.28 11.23 11.11
C PRO A 49 -21.98 10.67 9.87
N MET A 50 -21.26 9.95 9.01
CA MET A 50 -21.89 9.11 7.99
C MET A 50 -22.89 8.17 8.67
N ALA A 51 -24.12 8.10 8.18
CA ALA A 51 -25.10 7.15 8.68
C ALA A 51 -24.67 5.72 8.32
N ALA A 52 -25.05 4.71 9.11
CA ALA A 52 -24.76 3.30 8.79
C ALA A 52 -25.15 2.92 7.34
N ALA A 53 -26.22 3.52 6.82
CA ALA A 53 -26.68 3.36 5.43
C ALA A 53 -25.66 3.79 4.35
N SER A 54 -24.77 4.74 4.63
CA SER A 54 -23.74 5.16 3.66
C SER A 54 -22.51 4.23 3.65
N LEU A 55 -22.20 3.55 4.76
CA LEU A 55 -21.17 2.52 4.81
C LEU A 55 -21.62 1.24 4.09
N ASP A 56 -22.90 0.85 4.25
CA ASP A 56 -23.49 -0.23 3.47
C ASP A 56 -23.37 0.07 1.97
N ALA A 57 -23.67 1.29 1.53
CA ALA A 57 -23.55 1.67 0.12
C ALA A 57 -22.12 1.56 -0.43
N GLU A 58 -21.11 2.03 0.32
CA GLU A 58 -19.70 1.92 -0.09
C GLU A 58 -19.22 0.46 -0.13
N LEU A 59 -19.62 -0.36 0.85
CA LEU A 59 -19.34 -1.80 0.87
C LEU A 59 -19.94 -2.50 -0.36
N LEU A 60 -21.21 -2.23 -0.65
CA LEU A 60 -21.92 -2.79 -1.81
C LEU A 60 -21.29 -2.33 -3.13
N GLU A 61 -20.89 -1.07 -3.24
CA GLU A 61 -20.20 -0.54 -4.42
C GLU A 61 -18.82 -1.20 -4.61
N ALA A 62 -18.06 -1.40 -3.53
CA ALA A 62 -16.78 -2.09 -3.58
C ALA A 62 -16.92 -3.55 -4.05
N LEU A 63 -17.93 -4.27 -3.55
CA LEU A 63 -18.24 -5.63 -4.00
C LEU A 63 -18.69 -5.66 -5.47
N ALA A 64 -19.51 -4.68 -5.90
CA ALA A 64 -19.96 -4.58 -7.29
C ALA A 64 -18.80 -4.40 -8.29
N ARG A 65 -17.72 -3.70 -7.89
CA ARG A 65 -16.49 -3.58 -8.70
C ARG A 65 -15.73 -4.90 -8.86
N GLN A 66 -16.08 -5.93 -8.08
CA GLN A 66 -15.51 -7.28 -8.17
C GLN A 66 -16.42 -8.27 -8.90
N ASP A 67 -17.29 -7.78 -9.79
CA ASP A 67 -18.26 -8.59 -10.55
C ASP A 67 -19.28 -9.34 -9.68
N LEU A 68 -19.47 -8.93 -8.42
CA LEU A 68 -20.57 -9.39 -7.57
C LEU A 68 -21.79 -8.50 -7.83
N SER A 69 -22.67 -8.94 -8.72
CA SER A 69 -23.89 -8.22 -9.06
C SER A 69 -24.97 -8.42 -8.00
N LEU A 70 -25.42 -7.34 -7.36
CA LEU A 70 -26.51 -7.40 -6.39
C LEU A 70 -27.83 -7.74 -7.12
N ALA A 71 -28.33 -8.95 -6.91
CA ALA A 71 -29.54 -9.46 -7.55
C ALA A 71 -30.81 -9.15 -6.74
N GLU A 72 -30.71 -9.14 -5.42
CA GLU A 72 -31.84 -8.91 -4.51
C GLU A 72 -31.36 -8.49 -3.11
N THR A 73 -32.17 -7.69 -2.42
CA THR A 73 -32.00 -7.45 -0.97
C THR A 73 -33.23 -7.94 -0.22
N VAL A 74 -33.01 -8.85 0.73
CA VAL A 74 -34.08 -9.50 1.50
C VAL A 74 -34.01 -9.07 2.96
N HIS A 75 -35.12 -8.58 3.50
CA HIS A 75 -35.29 -8.30 4.92
C HIS A 75 -36.09 -9.42 5.58
N LEU A 76 -35.53 -10.02 6.62
CA LEU A 76 -36.19 -11.02 7.47
C LEU A 76 -36.41 -10.40 8.85
N ARG A 77 -37.68 -10.30 9.28
CA ARG A 77 -38.05 -9.69 10.57
C ARG A 77 -39.14 -10.49 11.26
N THR A 78 -39.33 -10.26 12.56
CA THR A 78 -40.46 -10.87 13.27
C THR A 78 -41.79 -10.37 12.71
N GLY A 79 -42.71 -11.29 12.44
CA GLY A 79 -44.05 -10.96 11.99
C GLY A 79 -44.95 -10.46 13.12
N PRO A 80 -46.01 -9.68 12.82
CA PRO A 80 -46.89 -9.07 13.82
C PRO A 80 -47.62 -10.06 14.73
N ALA A 81 -47.73 -11.34 14.32
CA ALA A 81 -48.35 -12.42 15.11
C ALA A 81 -47.54 -12.82 16.37
N MET A 82 -46.28 -12.38 16.50
CA MET A 82 -45.41 -12.72 17.62
C MET A 82 -45.61 -11.85 18.88
N ALA A 83 -46.42 -10.78 18.80
CA ALA A 83 -46.69 -9.91 19.95
C ALA A 83 -47.38 -10.65 21.12
N THR A 84 -47.90 -11.88 20.91
CA THR A 84 -48.71 -12.56 21.93
C THR A 84 -48.38 -14.00 22.32
N ARG A 85 -47.40 -14.74 21.74
CA ARG A 85 -46.76 -15.95 22.36
C ARG A 85 -45.81 -16.72 21.42
N ARG A 86 -44.74 -17.25 22.05
CA ARG A 86 -43.63 -18.14 21.58
C ARG A 86 -42.43 -17.43 20.94
N SER A 87 -41.26 -17.63 21.57
CA SER A 87 -39.93 -17.30 21.06
C SER A 87 -39.53 -18.24 19.92
N LEU A 88 -38.74 -17.74 18.97
CA LEU A 88 -38.09 -18.60 17.98
C LEU A 88 -37.13 -19.59 18.68
N PRO A 89 -37.04 -20.85 18.19
CA PRO A 89 -35.99 -21.76 18.62
C PRO A 89 -34.60 -21.14 18.42
N GLN A 90 -33.65 -21.51 19.29
CA GLN A 90 -32.27 -20.98 19.24
C GLN A 90 -31.56 -21.27 17.90
N GLU A 91 -31.99 -22.32 17.20
CA GLU A 91 -31.45 -22.78 15.91
C GLU A 91 -32.42 -22.55 14.74
N ALA A 92 -33.32 -21.57 14.85
CA ALA A 92 -34.18 -21.24 13.71
C ALA A 92 -33.33 -20.82 12.49
N SER A 93 -33.66 -21.35 11.32
CA SER A 93 -33.05 -20.96 10.05
C SER A 93 -34.13 -20.70 8.99
N ALA A 94 -33.82 -19.83 8.04
CA ALA A 94 -34.53 -19.71 6.78
C ALA A 94 -33.69 -20.34 5.67
N ARG A 95 -34.35 -20.82 4.61
CA ARG A 95 -33.68 -21.29 3.41
C ARG A 95 -33.93 -20.30 2.27
N LEU A 96 -32.86 -19.80 1.67
CA LEU A 96 -32.92 -18.91 0.53
C LEU A 96 -32.42 -19.64 -0.71
N THR A 97 -33.16 -19.54 -1.81
CA THR A 97 -32.86 -20.19 -3.07
C THR A 97 -32.73 -19.15 -4.17
N VAL A 98 -31.60 -19.17 -4.87
CA VAL A 98 -31.25 -18.22 -5.93
C VAL A 98 -31.21 -18.95 -7.27
N PRO A 99 -31.98 -18.52 -8.27
CA PRO A 99 -31.82 -19.03 -9.63
C PRO A 99 -30.52 -18.50 -10.23
N VAL A 100 -29.73 -19.38 -10.86
CA VAL A 100 -28.47 -19.06 -11.54
C VAL A 100 -28.46 -19.64 -12.96
N GLY A 101 -27.94 -18.86 -13.90
CA GLY A 101 -27.75 -19.30 -15.28
C GLY A 101 -26.61 -20.32 -15.46
N PRO A 102 -26.44 -20.85 -16.69
CA PRO A 102 -25.27 -21.66 -17.03
C PRO A 102 -23.97 -20.87 -16.78
N GLY A 103 -23.04 -21.43 -16.00
CA GLY A 103 -21.78 -20.76 -15.66
C GLY A 103 -21.92 -19.63 -14.62
N GLU A 104 -23.09 -19.44 -14.01
CA GLU A 104 -23.28 -18.52 -12.89
C GLU A 104 -23.30 -19.25 -11.55
N ASP A 105 -22.92 -18.52 -10.51
CA ASP A 105 -23.07 -18.90 -9.11
C ASP A 105 -23.54 -17.71 -8.26
N ALA A 106 -23.80 -17.96 -6.98
CA ALA A 106 -24.28 -16.95 -6.05
C ALA A 106 -23.61 -17.05 -4.68
N VAL A 107 -23.58 -15.92 -3.98
CA VAL A 107 -23.18 -15.81 -2.57
C VAL A 107 -24.11 -14.83 -1.86
N VAL A 108 -24.24 -14.97 -0.55
CA VAL A 108 -25.13 -14.11 0.25
C VAL A 108 -24.34 -13.47 1.37
N LEU A 109 -24.37 -12.14 1.45
CA LEU A 109 -23.86 -11.40 2.60
C LEU A 109 -25.03 -11.10 3.54
N LEU A 110 -24.96 -11.63 4.77
CA LEU A 110 -25.93 -11.36 5.81
C LEU A 110 -25.43 -10.22 6.68
N GLU A 111 -26.31 -9.28 7.01
CA GLU A 111 -26.12 -8.30 8.06
C GLU A 111 -27.19 -8.52 9.14
N GLN A 112 -26.75 -8.68 10.39
CA GLN A 112 -27.65 -8.80 11.53
C GLN A 112 -27.11 -8.03 12.73
N ALA A 113 -27.83 -7.00 13.16
CA ALA A 113 -27.40 -6.10 14.24
C ALA A 113 -25.98 -5.54 14.01
N GLU A 114 -25.77 -5.05 12.79
CA GLU A 114 -24.55 -4.45 12.24
C GLU A 114 -23.33 -5.38 12.13
N VAL A 115 -23.53 -6.69 12.31
CA VAL A 115 -22.50 -7.70 12.10
C VAL A 115 -22.72 -8.39 10.77
N TYR A 116 -21.67 -8.48 9.98
CA TYR A 116 -21.69 -9.09 8.65
C TYR A 116 -21.23 -10.56 8.70
N SER A 117 -21.85 -11.43 7.94
CA SER A 117 -21.42 -12.83 7.76
C SER A 117 -21.76 -13.35 6.38
N TRP A 118 -20.85 -14.08 5.75
CA TRP A 118 -21.04 -14.71 4.45
C TRP A 118 -21.76 -16.05 4.60
N SER A 119 -22.86 -16.21 3.88
CA SER A 119 -23.52 -17.50 3.69
C SER A 119 -23.13 -18.07 2.33
N LEU A 120 -22.44 -19.21 2.37
CA LEU A 120 -21.95 -19.94 1.21
C LEU A 120 -23.01 -20.95 0.73
N PRO A 121 -22.98 -21.37 -0.54
CA PRO A 121 -23.91 -22.37 -1.08
C PRO A 121 -23.94 -23.66 -0.26
N ALA A 122 -25.11 -24.03 0.25
CA ALA A 122 -25.35 -25.27 0.98
C ALA A 122 -25.65 -26.44 0.04
N ALA A 123 -26.36 -26.17 -1.07
CA ALA A 123 -26.70 -27.18 -2.07
C ALA A 123 -26.96 -26.56 -3.44
N ARG A 124 -26.70 -27.33 -4.49
CA ARG A 124 -27.13 -27.00 -5.86
C ARG A 124 -28.29 -27.92 -6.24
N LEU A 125 -29.41 -27.33 -6.58
CA LEU A 125 -30.66 -28.00 -6.88
C LEU A 125 -30.89 -27.96 -8.40
N ALA A 126 -30.86 -29.14 -9.03
CA ALA A 126 -31.19 -29.27 -10.45
C ALA A 126 -32.72 -29.14 -10.64
N VAL A 127 -33.16 -28.29 -11.56
CA VAL A 127 -34.58 -28.19 -11.90
C VAL A 127 -34.98 -29.38 -12.80
N PRO A 128 -35.99 -30.19 -12.43
CA PRO A 128 -36.41 -31.35 -13.21
C PRO A 128 -36.79 -30.98 -14.65
N ALA A 129 -36.41 -31.83 -15.60
CA ALA A 129 -36.57 -31.58 -17.05
C ALA A 129 -38.01 -31.28 -17.49
N GLY A 130 -39.04 -31.71 -16.73
CA GLY A 130 -40.45 -31.50 -17.03
C GLY A 130 -41.01 -30.11 -16.68
N ALA A 131 -40.27 -29.26 -15.96
CA ALA A 131 -40.69 -27.90 -15.59
C ALA A 131 -40.05 -26.80 -16.46
N ARG A 132 -39.35 -27.19 -17.54
CA ARG A 132 -38.64 -26.27 -18.45
C ARG A 132 -39.65 -25.46 -19.29
N ARG A 133 -39.92 -24.21 -18.92
CA ARG A 133 -40.48 -23.21 -19.85
C ARG A 133 -39.37 -22.71 -20.78
N ALA A 134 -39.76 -22.10 -21.90
CA ALA A 134 -38.93 -21.77 -23.08
C ALA A 134 -37.76 -20.78 -22.90
N GLY A 135 -37.10 -20.75 -21.74
CA GLY A 135 -35.91 -19.94 -21.46
C GLY A 135 -34.94 -20.69 -20.55
N GLY A 136 -34.13 -21.58 -21.14
CA GLY A 136 -32.96 -22.20 -20.51
C GLY A 136 -33.20 -23.11 -19.30
N ALA A 137 -32.23 -23.99 -19.01
CA ALA A 137 -32.16 -24.67 -17.71
C ALA A 137 -31.56 -23.69 -16.70
N VAL A 138 -32.33 -23.32 -15.67
CA VAL A 138 -31.86 -22.47 -14.57
C VAL A 138 -31.59 -23.39 -13.39
N ASP A 139 -30.32 -23.55 -13.03
CA ASP A 139 -29.96 -24.24 -11.78
C ASP A 139 -30.37 -23.35 -10.60
N GLN A 140 -30.62 -23.95 -9.45
CA GLN A 140 -30.89 -23.22 -8.23
C GLN A 140 -29.78 -23.47 -7.21
N VAL A 141 -29.33 -22.41 -6.55
CA VAL A 141 -28.37 -22.49 -5.44
C VAL A 141 -29.11 -22.19 -4.15
N ALA A 142 -28.99 -23.07 -3.16
CA ALA A 142 -29.65 -22.94 -1.87
C ALA A 142 -28.66 -22.52 -0.79
N PHE A 143 -29.11 -21.64 0.10
CA PHE A 143 -28.39 -21.09 1.24
C PHE A 143 -29.21 -21.31 2.50
N ASP A 144 -28.53 -21.69 3.58
CA ASP A 144 -29.14 -21.74 4.91
C ASP A 144 -28.78 -20.44 5.65
N LEU A 145 -29.81 -19.69 6.04
CA LEU A 145 -29.71 -18.39 6.68
C LEU A 145 -30.00 -18.56 8.19
N PRO A 146 -28.99 -18.45 9.07
CA PRO A 146 -29.21 -18.55 10.51
C PRO A 146 -30.05 -17.37 11.01
N LEU A 147 -31.15 -17.68 11.72
CA LEU A 147 -32.06 -16.71 12.34
C LEU A 147 -31.92 -16.72 13.87
N GLY A 148 -30.67 -16.76 14.34
CA GLY A 148 -30.37 -16.88 15.77
C GLY A 148 -30.98 -15.73 16.58
N PRO A 149 -31.47 -16.00 17.81
CA PRO A 149 -31.99 -14.97 18.70
C PRO A 149 -30.88 -14.00 19.14
N VAL A 150 -31.19 -12.71 19.24
CA VAL A 150 -30.35 -11.77 19.98
C VAL A 150 -30.79 -11.83 21.44
N ALA A 151 -29.86 -12.11 22.35
CA ALA A 151 -30.16 -12.06 23.78
C ALA A 151 -30.68 -10.67 24.13
N PRO A 152 -31.85 -10.54 24.80
CA PRO A 152 -32.40 -9.24 25.12
C PRO A 152 -31.48 -8.51 26.11
N ASP A 153 -31.40 -7.20 25.94
CA ASP A 153 -30.78 -6.28 26.88
C ASP A 153 -31.44 -6.42 28.26
N ARG A 154 -30.66 -6.79 29.28
CA ARG A 154 -31.18 -7.06 30.64
C ARG A 154 -31.62 -5.80 31.38
N THR A 155 -31.48 -4.61 30.79
CA THR A 155 -31.85 -3.34 31.43
C THR A 155 -33.34 -3.00 31.30
N ASP A 156 -34.07 -3.57 30.34
CA ASP A 156 -35.48 -3.28 30.14
C ASP A 156 -36.40 -4.21 30.96
N ARG A 157 -36.53 -3.90 32.26
CA ARG A 157 -37.42 -4.61 33.21
C ARG A 157 -38.92 -4.53 32.89
N ARG A 158 -39.32 -4.01 31.72
CA ARG A 158 -40.72 -3.86 31.29
C ARG A 158 -41.21 -4.88 30.27
N MET A 159 -40.36 -5.75 29.71
CA MET A 159 -40.83 -6.85 28.84
C MET A 159 -40.47 -8.23 29.41
N LEU A 160 -41.40 -8.80 30.20
CA LEU A 160 -41.49 -10.25 30.36
C LEU A 160 -42.07 -10.83 29.04
N GLY A 161 -41.24 -11.04 28.02
CA GLY A 161 -41.64 -11.58 26.72
C GLY A 161 -40.44 -11.98 25.88
N GLY A 162 -40.52 -13.13 25.19
CA GLY A 162 -39.39 -13.86 24.61
C GLY A 162 -38.51 -13.10 23.62
N ALA A 163 -37.28 -13.59 23.43
CA ALA A 163 -36.29 -13.02 22.50
C ALA A 163 -36.90 -12.82 21.09
N LEU A 164 -36.93 -11.56 20.65
CA LEU A 164 -37.31 -11.16 19.30
C LEU A 164 -36.13 -11.40 18.34
N LEU A 165 -36.41 -11.87 17.12
CA LEU A 165 -35.40 -11.92 16.06
C LEU A 165 -34.95 -10.49 15.76
N ALA A 166 -33.64 -10.23 15.87
CA ALA A 166 -33.09 -8.99 15.31
C ALA A 166 -33.22 -9.05 13.78
N PRO A 167 -33.67 -7.95 13.13
CA PRO A 167 -33.81 -7.90 11.68
C PRO A 167 -32.53 -8.39 11.00
N VAL A 168 -32.69 -9.30 10.03
CA VAL A 168 -31.61 -9.78 9.17
C VAL A 168 -31.80 -9.14 7.80
N ARG A 169 -30.75 -8.53 7.26
CA ARG A 169 -30.66 -8.13 5.86
C ARG A 169 -29.78 -9.14 5.13
N ALA A 170 -30.26 -9.67 4.01
CA ALA A 170 -29.50 -10.56 3.15
C ALA A 170 -29.32 -9.91 1.78
N TYR A 171 -28.07 -9.60 1.45
CA TYR A 171 -27.67 -9.09 0.14
C TYR A 171 -27.29 -10.28 -0.73
N VAL A 172 -28.08 -10.54 -1.76
CA VAL A 172 -27.91 -11.68 -2.66
C VAL A 172 -27.10 -11.25 -3.87
N PHE A 173 -25.89 -11.79 -4.02
CA PHE A 173 -25.03 -11.51 -5.16
C PHE A 173 -25.00 -12.68 -6.13
N ARG A 174 -25.05 -12.37 -7.43
CA ARG A 174 -24.77 -13.30 -8.52
C ARG A 174 -23.47 -12.90 -9.21
N PHE A 175 -22.75 -13.89 -9.71
CA PHE A 175 -21.54 -13.67 -10.48
C PHE A 175 -21.35 -14.77 -11.52
N VAL A 176 -20.63 -14.45 -12.58
CA VAL A 176 -20.23 -15.42 -13.60
C VAL A 176 -18.95 -16.11 -13.11
N GLY A 177 -18.98 -17.44 -13.00
CA GLY A 177 -17.86 -18.25 -12.54
C GLY A 177 -17.53 -19.37 -13.52
N ARG A 178 -16.29 -19.41 -14.02
CA ARG A 178 -15.80 -20.54 -14.83
C ARG A 178 -15.48 -21.72 -13.90
N ARG A 179 -16.30 -22.77 -13.93
CA ARG A 179 -15.91 -24.08 -13.36
C ARG A 179 -15.08 -24.83 -14.41
N LEU A 180 -13.77 -24.92 -14.20
CA LEU A 180 -12.91 -25.79 -15.01
C LEU A 180 -13.15 -27.25 -14.59
N VAL A 181 -13.24 -28.16 -15.56
CA VAL A 181 -13.58 -29.58 -15.36
C VAL A 181 -12.46 -30.35 -14.65
N ASP A 182 -11.23 -29.82 -14.64
CA ASP A 182 -10.06 -30.45 -14.02
C ASP A 182 -9.59 -29.68 -12.78
N GLY A 183 -10.20 -30.00 -11.63
CA GLY A 183 -9.63 -30.09 -10.26
C GLY A 183 -8.68 -29.04 -9.63
N ALA A 184 -8.14 -28.07 -10.35
CA ALA A 184 -7.16 -27.10 -9.83
C ALA A 184 -7.49 -25.68 -10.30
N VAL A 185 -8.58 -25.12 -9.77
CA VAL A 185 -8.88 -23.70 -9.92
C VAL A 185 -8.12 -22.96 -8.81
N ARG A 186 -7.09 -22.20 -9.20
CA ARG A 186 -6.48 -21.20 -8.32
C ARG A 186 -7.26 -19.90 -8.42
N ILE A 187 -7.38 -19.20 -7.30
CA ILE A 187 -7.92 -17.84 -7.27
C ILE A 187 -7.16 -16.98 -8.29
N GLN A 188 -7.88 -16.21 -9.10
CA GLN A 188 -7.28 -15.24 -10.01
C GLN A 188 -7.56 -13.83 -9.50
N GLU A 189 -6.59 -13.28 -8.76
CA GLU A 189 -6.59 -11.89 -8.28
C GLU A 189 -6.38 -10.89 -9.45
N HIS A 190 -7.29 -10.89 -10.44
CA HIS A 190 -7.19 -10.12 -11.69
C HIS A 190 -7.25 -8.60 -11.49
N ASN A 191 -7.83 -8.15 -10.38
CA ASN A 191 -7.91 -6.74 -10.01
C ASN A 191 -6.72 -6.26 -9.17
N VAL A 192 -5.87 -7.17 -8.69
CA VAL A 192 -4.61 -6.81 -8.04
C VAL A 192 -3.60 -6.45 -9.12
N ARG A 193 -2.97 -5.29 -8.98
CA ARG A 193 -1.85 -4.84 -9.83
C ARG A 193 -0.55 -4.96 -9.03
N PRO A 194 0.18 -6.07 -9.12
CA PRO A 194 1.39 -6.25 -8.33
C PRO A 194 2.48 -5.29 -8.77
N GLY A 195 3.29 -4.81 -7.84
CA GLY A 195 4.44 -3.98 -8.13
C GLY A 195 4.80 -3.00 -7.01
N LEU A 196 5.88 -2.27 -7.24
CA LEU A 196 6.31 -1.21 -6.35
C LEU A 196 5.36 -0.01 -6.47
N VAL A 197 4.99 0.54 -5.32
CA VAL A 197 4.14 1.73 -5.18
C VAL A 197 5.00 2.84 -4.61
N ARG A 198 4.90 4.06 -5.14
CA ARG A 198 5.53 5.21 -4.50
C ARG A 198 4.59 5.79 -3.44
N ILE A 199 4.99 5.73 -2.17
CA ILE A 199 4.25 6.40 -1.08
C ILE A 199 4.72 7.85 -1.04
N ALA A 200 3.99 8.74 -1.70
CA ALA A 200 4.26 10.16 -1.72
C ALA A 200 3.17 10.92 -0.94
N GLY A 201 3.58 11.80 -0.02
CA GLY A 201 2.64 12.61 0.75
C GLY A 201 1.74 11.80 1.71
N ARG A 202 0.55 12.34 1.99
CA ARG A 202 -0.39 11.82 3.00
C ARG A 202 -1.67 11.21 2.42
N ASP A 203 -1.89 11.32 1.12
CA ASP A 203 -3.14 10.88 0.48
C ASP A 203 -3.00 9.44 -0.06
N PRO A 204 -3.67 8.44 0.55
CA PRO A 204 -3.58 7.05 0.11
C PRO A 204 -4.14 6.83 -1.29
N ALA A 205 -5.05 7.69 -1.77
CA ALA A 205 -5.59 7.58 -3.13
C ALA A 205 -4.54 7.84 -4.22
N ALA A 206 -3.41 8.46 -3.87
CA ALA A 206 -2.28 8.66 -4.76
C ALA A 206 -1.25 7.51 -4.72
N TRP A 207 -1.44 6.51 -3.86
CA TRP A 207 -0.51 5.38 -3.68
C TRP A 207 -0.97 4.18 -4.50
N ALA A 208 -0.72 4.21 -5.80
CA ALA A 208 -1.08 3.14 -6.72
C ALA A 208 0.14 2.56 -7.45
N ALA A 209 0.11 1.25 -7.72
CA ALA A 209 1.13 0.56 -8.52
C ALA A 209 1.00 0.90 -10.02
N GLY A 210 2.12 0.81 -10.74
CA GLY A 210 2.18 0.88 -12.21
C GLY A 210 2.78 2.17 -12.77
N GLU A 211 3.05 3.18 -11.94
CA GLU A 211 3.83 4.35 -12.36
C GLU A 211 5.33 4.02 -12.38
N PRO A 212 6.08 4.40 -13.42
CA PRO A 212 7.53 4.22 -13.45
C PRO A 212 8.20 4.91 -12.25
N ILE A 213 8.95 4.14 -11.47
CA ILE A 213 9.73 4.66 -10.35
C ILE A 213 11.15 4.88 -10.83
N VAL A 214 11.56 6.15 -10.87
CA VAL A 214 12.95 6.54 -11.14
C VAL A 214 13.53 7.12 -9.84
N PRO A 215 14.49 6.42 -9.19
CA PRO A 215 15.19 6.95 -8.04
C PRO A 215 15.89 8.28 -8.39
N ALA A 216 15.62 9.34 -7.64
CA ALA A 216 16.44 10.55 -7.72
C ALA A 216 17.80 10.32 -7.05
N ALA A 217 18.80 11.15 -7.36
CA ALA A 217 20.14 11.03 -6.78
C ALA A 217 20.10 10.95 -5.23
N PRO A 218 20.96 10.13 -4.60
CA PRO A 218 20.96 9.94 -3.14
C PRO A 218 21.19 11.26 -2.39
N LYS A 219 20.32 11.59 -1.43
CA LYS A 219 20.37 12.83 -0.65
C LYS A 219 21.66 13.00 0.17
N ALA A 220 22.21 11.90 0.68
CA ALA A 220 23.37 11.92 1.57
C ALA A 220 24.73 11.72 0.86
N GLY A 221 24.71 11.51 -0.47
CA GLY A 221 25.86 10.97 -1.21
C GLY A 221 26.12 9.50 -0.84
N GLY A 222 26.36 8.64 -1.83
CA GLY A 222 26.58 7.19 -1.61
C GLY A 222 25.40 6.32 -2.03
N ARG A 223 24.96 5.39 -1.18
CA ARG A 223 23.83 4.48 -1.48
C ARG A 223 22.49 5.20 -1.33
N HIS A 224 21.52 4.85 -2.17
CA HIS A 224 20.14 5.27 -1.96
C HIS A 224 19.60 4.66 -0.67
N ARG A 225 18.89 5.46 0.12
CA ARG A 225 18.19 5.01 1.32
C ARG A 225 16.71 4.84 1.02
N VAL A 226 16.22 3.63 1.20
CA VAL A 226 14.86 3.22 0.84
C VAL A 226 14.13 2.78 2.11
N LEU A 227 12.90 3.26 2.27
CA LEU A 227 11.93 2.67 3.19
C LEU A 227 10.95 1.84 2.36
N LEU A 228 10.80 0.55 2.68
CA LEU A 228 9.91 -0.37 1.99
C LEU A 228 8.79 -0.83 2.91
N ALA A 229 7.55 -0.54 2.53
CA ALA A 229 6.33 -0.94 3.22
C ALA A 229 5.72 -2.16 2.52
N ILE A 230 5.40 -3.23 3.26
CA ILE A 230 4.83 -4.46 2.70
C ILE A 230 3.53 -4.81 3.46
N HIS A 231 2.39 -4.80 2.76
CA HIS A 231 1.08 -4.98 3.36
C HIS A 231 0.75 -6.46 3.66
N GLY A 232 -0.35 -6.70 4.39
CA GLY A 232 -0.86 -8.03 4.73
C GLY A 232 -1.83 -8.64 3.72
N THR A 233 -2.48 -9.74 4.12
CA THR A 233 -3.53 -10.42 3.35
C THR A 233 -4.75 -9.51 3.11
N PHE A 234 -5.44 -9.69 1.98
CA PHE A 234 -6.64 -8.90 1.63
C PHE A 234 -6.42 -7.38 1.65
N SER A 235 -5.23 -6.94 1.27
CA SER A 235 -4.85 -5.53 1.39
C SER A 235 -4.05 -5.05 0.17
N SER A 236 -3.72 -3.77 0.20
CA SER A 236 -2.81 -3.09 -0.71
C SER A 236 -1.97 -2.10 0.11
N THR A 237 -1.00 -1.42 -0.51
CA THR A 237 -0.21 -0.36 0.14
C THR A 237 -1.14 0.72 0.70
N ALA A 238 -2.13 1.15 -0.08
CA ALA A 238 -3.13 2.11 0.36
C ALA A 238 -4.02 1.55 1.48
N GLY A 239 -4.48 0.30 1.37
CA GLY A 239 -5.32 -0.35 2.38
C GLY A 239 -4.62 -0.54 3.73
N GLY A 240 -3.36 -1.03 3.72
CA GLY A 240 -2.63 -1.40 4.93
C GLY A 240 -1.98 -0.21 5.65
N PHE A 241 -1.45 0.77 4.90
CA PHE A 241 -0.69 1.90 5.48
C PHE A 241 -1.43 3.23 5.39
N GLY A 242 -2.58 3.29 4.70
CA GLY A 242 -3.32 4.53 4.46
C GLY A 242 -3.78 5.26 5.74
N GLN A 243 -3.92 4.53 6.85
CA GLN A 243 -4.26 5.07 8.17
C GLN A 243 -3.21 6.08 8.72
N LEU A 244 -1.99 6.07 8.20
CA LEU A 244 -0.96 7.06 8.53
C LEU A 244 -1.30 8.46 8.00
N GLY A 245 -2.06 8.55 6.90
CA GLY A 245 -2.40 9.81 6.25
C GLY A 245 -3.29 10.74 7.09
N PRO A 246 -4.45 10.26 7.59
CA PRO A 246 -5.45 11.07 8.29
C PRO A 246 -5.03 11.68 9.63
N THR A 247 -4.14 11.03 10.38
CA THR A 247 -3.81 11.44 11.76
C THR A 247 -2.67 12.47 11.79
N ALA A 248 -2.62 13.31 12.82
CA ALA A 248 -1.56 14.33 12.97
C ALA A 248 -0.17 13.68 13.14
N TRP A 249 -0.09 12.63 13.95
CA TRP A 249 1.13 11.88 14.21
C TRP A 249 1.60 11.07 13.01
N GLY A 250 0.69 10.38 12.31
CA GLY A 250 1.01 9.65 11.08
C GLY A 250 1.49 10.59 9.97
N GLY A 251 0.87 11.76 9.83
CA GLY A 251 1.32 12.81 8.91
C GLY A 251 2.73 13.33 9.23
N ALA A 252 3.05 13.52 10.51
CA ALA A 252 4.39 13.92 10.94
C ALA A 252 5.44 12.83 10.63
N PHE A 253 5.09 11.57 10.86
CA PHE A 253 5.91 10.42 10.50
C PHE A 253 6.18 10.34 8.99
N LEU A 254 5.14 10.39 8.16
CA LEU A 254 5.29 10.35 6.70
C LEU A 254 6.20 11.48 6.20
N ASN A 255 6.02 12.70 6.72
CA ASN A 255 6.89 13.83 6.38
C ASN A 255 8.35 13.59 6.77
N ALA A 256 8.61 13.03 7.96
CA ALA A 256 9.96 12.69 8.40
C ALA A 256 10.58 11.58 7.55
N CYS A 257 9.79 10.58 7.12
CA CYS A 257 10.23 9.57 6.15
C CYS A 257 10.61 10.22 4.81
N GLN A 258 9.77 11.11 4.27
CA GLN A 258 10.07 11.85 3.04
C GLN A 258 11.31 12.74 3.16
N ALA A 259 11.65 13.22 4.36
CA ALA A 259 12.89 13.95 4.58
C ALA A 259 14.11 13.00 4.60
N ARG A 260 13.99 11.87 5.31
CA ARG A 260 15.09 10.94 5.63
C ARG A 260 15.48 9.96 4.53
N TYR A 261 14.52 9.51 3.71
CA TYR A 261 14.72 8.50 2.67
C TYR A 261 14.71 9.12 1.27
N ASP A 262 15.45 8.53 0.35
CA ASP A 262 15.43 8.90 -1.08
C ASP A 262 14.16 8.37 -1.76
N LEU A 263 13.71 7.18 -1.33
CA LEU A 263 12.46 6.57 -1.76
C LEU A 263 11.71 6.00 -0.55
N VAL A 264 10.40 6.28 -0.51
CA VAL A 264 9.45 5.57 0.35
C VAL A 264 8.53 4.78 -0.57
N LEU A 265 8.64 3.46 -0.49
CA LEU A 265 8.00 2.51 -1.37
C LEU A 265 6.99 1.68 -0.59
N GLY A 266 5.90 1.31 -1.25
CA GLY A 266 5.04 0.18 -0.91
C GLY A 266 5.26 -0.96 -1.89
N TYR A 267 4.76 -2.15 -1.56
CA TYR A 267 4.72 -3.30 -2.47
C TYR A 267 3.34 -3.93 -2.49
N ASP A 268 2.62 -3.70 -3.59
CA ASP A 268 1.35 -4.34 -3.88
C ASP A 268 1.60 -5.72 -4.46
N HIS A 269 0.92 -6.73 -3.94
CA HIS A 269 1.21 -8.11 -4.29
C HIS A 269 0.01 -9.04 -4.06
N ARG A 270 0.00 -10.19 -4.73
CA ARG A 270 -1.10 -11.15 -4.66
C ARG A 270 -1.03 -11.91 -3.34
N THR A 271 -2.13 -11.93 -2.60
CA THR A 271 -2.13 -12.46 -1.23
C THR A 271 -2.76 -13.83 -1.10
N LEU A 272 -3.56 -14.23 -2.09
CA LEU A 272 -4.30 -15.49 -2.12
C LEU A 272 -3.72 -16.46 -3.13
N SER A 273 -3.47 -16.01 -4.36
CA SER A 273 -3.05 -16.87 -5.47
C SER A 273 -1.55 -17.17 -5.47
N GLU A 274 -0.75 -16.34 -4.78
CA GLU A 274 0.71 -16.44 -4.72
C GLU A 274 1.17 -16.62 -3.26
N THR A 275 2.15 -17.48 -3.05
CA THR A 275 2.82 -17.71 -1.75
C THR A 275 3.69 -16.52 -1.34
N PRO A 276 4.03 -16.36 -0.05
CA PRO A 276 4.96 -15.31 0.37
C PRO A 276 6.33 -15.40 -0.31
N ALA A 277 6.82 -16.62 -0.59
CA ALA A 277 8.07 -16.85 -1.31
C ALA A 277 8.02 -16.33 -2.76
N GLU A 278 6.97 -16.65 -3.52
CA GLU A 278 6.78 -16.16 -4.90
C GLU A 278 6.73 -14.63 -4.92
N ASN A 279 5.99 -14.04 -3.98
CA ASN A 279 5.89 -12.59 -3.84
C ASN A 279 7.25 -11.95 -3.51
N ALA A 280 8.08 -12.58 -2.68
CA ALA A 280 9.42 -12.09 -2.35
C ALA A 280 10.38 -12.19 -3.54
N VAL A 281 10.27 -13.22 -4.38
CA VAL A 281 11.04 -13.34 -5.63
C VAL A 281 10.67 -12.21 -6.59
N ALA A 282 9.37 -11.96 -6.78
CA ALA A 282 8.88 -10.86 -7.62
C ALA A 282 9.32 -9.49 -7.07
N LEU A 283 9.29 -9.30 -5.75
CA LEU A 283 9.77 -8.08 -5.09
C LEU A 283 11.27 -7.85 -5.30
N LEU A 284 12.09 -8.90 -5.14
CA LEU A 284 13.53 -8.81 -5.40
C LEU A 284 13.79 -8.39 -6.85
N ALA A 285 13.09 -9.00 -7.82
CA ALA A 285 13.20 -8.64 -9.23
C ALA A 285 12.81 -7.18 -9.47
N ALA A 286 11.70 -6.72 -8.88
CA ALA A 286 11.23 -5.34 -9.02
C ALA A 286 12.23 -4.33 -8.45
N LEU A 287 12.79 -4.58 -7.25
CA LEU A 287 13.78 -3.71 -6.63
C LEU A 287 15.11 -3.67 -7.40
N ARG A 288 15.55 -4.81 -7.96
CA ARG A 288 16.74 -4.90 -8.80
C ARG A 288 16.57 -4.25 -10.17
N GLY A 289 15.33 -4.22 -10.68
CA GLY A 289 14.98 -3.60 -11.96
C GLY A 289 14.99 -2.07 -11.92
N LEU A 290 15.02 -1.45 -10.74
CA LEU A 290 15.17 0.00 -10.62
C LEU A 290 16.57 0.45 -11.04
N ASP A 291 16.65 1.55 -11.77
CA ASP A 291 17.91 2.20 -12.11
C ASP A 291 18.45 2.98 -10.90
N TRP A 292 19.42 2.39 -10.20
CA TRP A 292 20.11 3.01 -9.06
C TRP A 292 21.28 3.93 -9.51
N GLY A 293 21.32 4.35 -10.77
CA GLY A 293 22.20 5.41 -11.27
C GLY A 293 23.69 5.02 -11.35
N GLY A 294 23.99 3.75 -11.62
CA GLY A 294 25.36 3.21 -11.64
C GLY A 294 26.06 3.18 -10.26
N GLY A 295 25.33 3.53 -9.19
CA GLY A 295 25.82 3.53 -7.81
C GLY A 295 25.72 2.16 -7.13
N ALA A 296 26.22 2.09 -5.89
CA ALA A 296 26.10 0.90 -5.05
C ALA A 296 24.63 0.61 -4.71
N ALA A 297 24.29 -0.68 -4.60
CA ALA A 297 22.94 -1.14 -4.26
C ALA A 297 22.40 -0.48 -2.97
N PRO A 298 21.07 -0.28 -2.88
CA PRO A 298 20.47 0.56 -1.84
C PRO A 298 20.65 0.02 -0.42
N GLU A 299 20.52 0.91 0.55
CA GLU A 299 20.23 0.59 1.94
C GLU A 299 18.71 0.60 2.14
N ILE A 300 18.17 -0.46 2.73
CA ILE A 300 16.73 -0.67 2.85
C ILE A 300 16.36 -0.85 4.33
N ASP A 301 15.40 -0.05 4.80
CA ASP A 301 14.61 -0.37 5.98
C ASP A 301 13.25 -0.90 5.55
N VAL A 302 12.72 -1.88 6.27
CA VAL A 302 11.44 -2.52 5.96
C VAL A 302 10.44 -2.27 7.08
N VAL A 303 9.18 -1.98 6.72
CA VAL A 303 8.02 -2.04 7.61
C VAL A 303 7.02 -2.99 6.98
N ALA A 304 6.74 -4.11 7.63
CA ALA A 304 5.88 -5.14 7.09
C ALA A 304 4.73 -5.44 8.04
N HIS A 305 3.53 -5.62 7.51
CA HIS A 305 2.31 -5.90 8.29
C HIS A 305 1.80 -7.31 8.01
N SER A 306 1.39 -8.02 9.06
CA SER A 306 0.72 -9.32 8.93
C SER A 306 1.52 -10.29 8.05
N ARG A 307 0.87 -10.92 7.06
CA ARG A 307 1.52 -11.78 6.04
C ARG A 307 2.69 -11.13 5.32
N GLY A 308 2.70 -9.81 5.16
CA GLY A 308 3.81 -9.08 4.55
C GLY A 308 5.14 -9.28 5.29
N GLY A 309 5.09 -9.61 6.59
CA GLY A 309 6.27 -9.99 7.36
C GLY A 309 6.95 -11.25 6.82
N LEU A 310 6.18 -12.23 6.33
CA LEU A 310 6.71 -13.44 5.70
C LEU A 310 7.41 -13.14 4.37
N VAL A 311 6.84 -12.23 3.57
CA VAL A 311 7.45 -11.75 2.32
C VAL A 311 8.77 -11.03 2.63
N ALA A 312 8.78 -10.15 3.63
CA ALA A 312 9.96 -9.43 4.07
C ALA A 312 11.06 -10.38 4.54
N ARG A 313 10.73 -11.32 5.43
CA ARG A 313 11.70 -12.28 5.96
C ARG A 313 12.27 -13.17 4.86
N TRP A 314 11.44 -13.70 3.97
CA TRP A 314 11.94 -14.52 2.85
C TRP A 314 12.87 -13.74 1.92
N LEU A 315 12.55 -12.47 1.63
CA LEU A 315 13.44 -11.58 0.89
C LEU A 315 14.78 -11.40 1.59
N ILE A 316 14.77 -11.12 2.89
CA ILE A 316 15.95 -10.76 3.69
C ILE A 316 16.83 -11.97 4.02
N GLU A 317 16.23 -13.09 4.43
CA GLU A 317 16.91 -14.27 4.96
C GLU A 317 17.29 -15.25 3.85
N ALA A 318 16.36 -15.53 2.93
CA ALA A 318 16.54 -16.60 1.94
C ALA A 318 17.08 -16.08 0.59
N LEU A 319 16.60 -14.93 0.12
CA LEU A 319 16.91 -14.46 -1.24
C LEU A 319 18.11 -13.50 -1.30
N ALA A 320 18.10 -12.43 -0.49
CA ALA A 320 19.07 -11.34 -0.60
C ALA A 320 20.53 -11.79 -0.41
N PRO A 321 20.89 -12.61 0.61
CA PRO A 321 22.29 -12.98 0.86
C PRO A 321 22.95 -13.73 -0.31
N GLY A 322 22.19 -14.59 -1.00
CA GLY A 322 22.67 -15.36 -2.15
C GLY A 322 22.51 -14.66 -3.51
N SER A 323 21.81 -13.53 -3.57
CA SER A 323 21.43 -12.89 -4.85
C SER A 323 22.57 -12.16 -5.58
N GLY A 324 23.68 -11.88 -4.89
CA GLY A 324 24.75 -11.01 -5.39
C GLY A 324 24.36 -9.53 -5.58
N TRP A 325 23.14 -9.13 -5.18
CA TRP A 325 22.64 -7.76 -5.38
C TRP A 325 23.39 -6.72 -4.53
N GLY A 326 23.88 -7.12 -3.35
CA GLY A 326 24.68 -6.25 -2.48
C GLY A 326 23.90 -5.14 -1.77
N ALA A 327 22.55 -5.16 -1.82
CA ALA A 327 21.71 -4.29 -1.01
C ALA A 327 21.89 -4.59 0.48
N VAL A 328 21.76 -3.57 1.32
CA VAL A 328 21.95 -3.69 2.77
C VAL A 328 20.62 -3.48 3.48
N PHE A 329 20.09 -4.53 4.10
CA PHE A 329 18.94 -4.44 4.98
C PHE A 329 19.40 -4.03 6.36
N ARG A 330 19.02 -2.82 6.81
CA ARG A 330 19.48 -2.28 8.09
C ARG A 330 18.52 -2.64 9.22
N ARG A 331 17.21 -2.62 8.93
CA ARG A 331 16.13 -2.83 9.90
C ARG A 331 14.91 -3.44 9.22
N ALA A 332 14.20 -4.29 9.94
CA ALA A 332 12.90 -4.80 9.51
C ALA A 332 11.93 -4.75 10.69
N ILE A 333 10.88 -3.94 10.58
CA ILE A 333 9.85 -3.76 11.60
C ILE A 333 8.63 -4.57 11.19
N LEU A 334 8.32 -5.62 11.95
CA LEU A 334 7.26 -6.58 11.70
C LEU A 334 6.08 -6.28 12.62
N VAL A 335 4.96 -5.82 12.05
CA VAL A 335 3.78 -5.35 12.78
C VAL A 335 2.68 -6.39 12.68
N GLY A 336 2.32 -7.02 13.81
CA GLY A 336 1.32 -8.09 13.83
C GLY A 336 1.62 -9.23 12.85
N ALA A 337 2.90 -9.51 12.59
CA ALA A 337 3.33 -10.41 11.52
C ALA A 337 3.02 -11.88 11.83
N THR A 338 2.75 -12.68 10.81
CA THR A 338 2.36 -14.09 10.98
C THR A 338 3.60 -15.00 11.03
N ASN A 339 4.63 -14.65 11.79
CA ASN A 339 5.94 -15.30 11.73
C ASN A 339 5.89 -16.79 12.13
N GLY A 340 5.04 -17.14 13.11
CA GLY A 340 4.69 -18.52 13.48
C GLY A 340 3.36 -19.01 12.88
N GLY A 341 2.75 -18.25 11.96
CA GLY A 341 1.46 -18.53 11.35
C GLY A 341 0.24 -18.01 12.12
N THR A 342 -0.95 -18.36 11.64
CA THR A 342 -2.24 -18.07 12.31
C THR A 342 -3.21 -19.22 12.11
N GLU A 343 -3.95 -19.58 13.16
CA GLU A 343 -4.99 -20.60 13.09
C GLU A 343 -6.11 -20.25 12.09
N LEU A 344 -6.35 -18.96 11.80
CA LEU A 344 -7.34 -18.54 10.80
C LEU A 344 -6.97 -18.91 9.36
N ALA A 345 -5.69 -19.16 9.09
CA ALA A 345 -5.22 -19.54 7.76
C ALA A 345 -5.54 -21.01 7.41
N ARG A 346 -6.00 -21.81 8.38
CA ARG A 346 -6.44 -23.19 8.12
C ARG A 346 -7.71 -23.22 7.27
N PRO A 347 -7.81 -24.07 6.24
CA PRO A 347 -8.98 -24.13 5.35
C PRO A 347 -10.32 -24.28 6.09
N GLU A 348 -10.35 -25.05 7.17
CA GLU A 348 -11.53 -25.22 8.03
C GLU A 348 -12.04 -23.93 8.71
N ASN A 349 -11.18 -22.91 8.81
CA ASN A 349 -11.46 -21.63 9.47
C ASN A 349 -11.71 -20.47 8.49
N TRP A 350 -11.60 -20.69 7.17
CA TRP A 350 -11.69 -19.62 6.17
C TRP A 350 -13.03 -18.88 6.15
N SER A 351 -14.15 -19.55 6.44
CA SER A 351 -15.45 -18.88 6.58
C SER A 351 -15.46 -17.91 7.76
N ALA A 352 -14.94 -18.33 8.92
CA ALA A 352 -14.81 -17.45 10.08
C ALA A 352 -13.82 -16.31 9.82
N PHE A 353 -12.75 -16.59 9.08
CA PHE A 353 -11.78 -15.57 8.67
C PHE A 353 -12.44 -14.51 7.76
N LEU A 354 -13.23 -14.93 6.76
CA LEU A 354 -13.98 -14.02 5.89
C LEU A 354 -14.93 -13.11 6.66
N ASP A 355 -15.71 -13.68 7.58
CA ASP A 355 -16.63 -12.92 8.43
C ASP A 355 -15.87 -11.91 9.28
N LEU A 356 -14.81 -12.36 9.95
CA LEU A 356 -14.01 -11.50 10.81
C LEU A 356 -13.36 -10.36 10.02
N TYR A 357 -12.72 -10.64 8.88
CA TYR A 357 -12.05 -9.61 8.09
C TYR A 357 -13.02 -8.61 7.47
N THR A 358 -14.21 -9.06 7.07
CA THR A 358 -15.29 -8.18 6.59
C THR A 358 -15.69 -7.20 7.71
N ASN A 359 -15.91 -7.69 8.92
CA ASN A 359 -16.25 -6.83 10.07
C ASN A 359 -15.10 -5.92 10.50
N LEU A 360 -13.85 -6.38 10.45
CA LEU A 360 -12.67 -5.56 10.74
C LEU A 360 -12.47 -4.44 9.72
N ALA A 361 -12.72 -4.70 8.43
CA ALA A 361 -12.67 -3.68 7.38
C ALA A 361 -13.73 -2.60 7.62
N VAL A 362 -14.97 -3.00 7.92
CA VAL A 362 -16.06 -2.07 8.25
C VAL A 362 -15.75 -1.27 9.52
N ALA A 363 -15.25 -1.94 10.57
CA ALA A 363 -14.89 -1.28 11.82
C ALA A 363 -13.74 -0.28 11.68
N ALA A 364 -12.70 -0.64 10.92
CA ALA A 364 -11.60 0.28 10.60
C ALA A 364 -12.12 1.54 9.88
N CYS A 365 -13.09 1.39 8.97
CA CYS A 365 -13.70 2.53 8.29
C CYS A 365 -14.54 3.39 9.24
N ARG A 366 -15.34 2.77 10.13
CA ARG A 366 -16.06 3.49 11.20
C ARG A 366 -15.11 4.29 12.08
N ALA A 367 -13.98 3.70 12.49
CA ALA A 367 -12.97 4.38 13.29
C ALA A 367 -12.43 5.65 12.59
N LEU A 368 -12.23 5.59 11.25
CA LEU A 368 -11.79 6.75 10.47
C LEU A 368 -12.86 7.84 10.34
N THR A 369 -14.16 7.51 10.40
CA THR A 369 -15.24 8.52 10.37
C THR A 369 -15.23 9.46 11.58
N PHE A 370 -14.62 9.04 12.69
CA PHE A 370 -14.44 9.90 13.86
C PHE A 370 -13.32 10.93 13.69
N LEU A 371 -12.53 10.87 12.61
CA LEU A 371 -11.47 11.83 12.34
C LEU A 371 -12.00 13.10 11.65
N PRO A 372 -11.66 14.31 12.15
CA PRO A 372 -12.18 15.57 11.62
C PRO A 372 -11.70 15.93 10.19
N GLN A 373 -10.72 15.20 9.64
CA GLN A 373 -10.22 15.36 8.28
C GLN A 373 -10.22 14.04 7.53
N ALA A 374 -11.42 13.45 7.37
CA ALA A 374 -11.60 12.19 6.66
C ALA A 374 -10.91 12.25 5.28
N ALA A 375 -9.79 11.52 5.16
CA ALA A 375 -9.27 11.04 3.88
C ALA A 375 -10.37 10.22 3.18
N PRO A 376 -10.23 9.83 1.91
CA PRO A 376 -11.24 9.00 1.26
C PRO A 376 -11.29 7.60 1.93
N VAL A 377 -12.09 7.47 2.99
CA VAL A 377 -12.42 6.23 3.71
C VAL A 377 -12.89 5.17 2.72
N ALA A 378 -13.63 5.60 1.69
CA ALA A 378 -14.06 4.78 0.57
C ALA A 378 -12.91 4.13 -0.20
N THR A 379 -11.73 4.76 -0.35
CA THR A 379 -10.58 4.16 -1.05
C THR A 379 -9.98 3.03 -0.21
N ILE A 380 -9.74 3.27 1.09
CA ILE A 380 -9.19 2.24 1.99
C ILE A 380 -10.15 1.05 2.06
N LEU A 381 -11.46 1.31 2.22
CA LEU A 381 -12.49 0.27 2.24
C LEU A 381 -12.54 -0.51 0.92
N ALA A 382 -12.56 0.20 -0.21
CA ALA A 382 -12.68 -0.43 -1.53
C ALA A 382 -11.52 -1.39 -1.81
N GLU A 383 -10.29 -1.01 -1.46
CA GLU A 383 -9.10 -1.84 -1.63
C GLU A 383 -9.16 -3.12 -0.77
N THR A 384 -9.56 -3.01 0.51
CA THR A 384 -9.68 -4.18 1.39
C THR A 384 -10.82 -5.12 0.97
N ILE A 385 -11.97 -4.56 0.58
CA ILE A 385 -13.15 -5.36 0.18
C ILE A 385 -12.94 -6.01 -1.19
N ALA A 386 -12.19 -5.37 -2.10
CA ALA A 386 -11.91 -5.91 -3.43
C ALA A 386 -11.33 -7.34 -3.36
N THR A 387 -10.29 -7.53 -2.56
CA THR A 387 -9.61 -8.83 -2.44
C THR A 387 -10.46 -9.87 -1.70
N LEU A 388 -11.30 -9.44 -0.76
CA LEU A 388 -12.28 -10.31 -0.09
C LEU A 388 -13.33 -10.83 -1.09
N GLY A 389 -13.85 -9.97 -1.97
CA GLY A 389 -14.83 -10.33 -2.97
C GLY A 389 -14.33 -11.44 -3.91
N GLU A 390 -13.06 -11.38 -4.32
CA GLU A 390 -12.45 -12.43 -5.14
C GLU A 390 -12.37 -13.77 -4.39
N PHE A 391 -11.97 -13.76 -3.12
CA PHE A 391 -11.91 -15.00 -2.33
C PHE A 391 -13.29 -15.64 -2.16
N VAL A 392 -14.30 -14.82 -1.84
CA VAL A 392 -15.69 -15.26 -1.66
C VAL A 392 -16.25 -15.92 -2.93
N LYS A 393 -15.94 -15.38 -4.12
CA LYS A 393 -16.38 -15.97 -5.41
C LYS A 393 -15.82 -17.37 -5.66
N GLN A 394 -14.63 -17.66 -5.15
CA GLN A 394 -13.90 -18.89 -5.51
C GLN A 394 -14.30 -20.08 -4.63
N ILE A 395 -14.77 -19.82 -3.41
CA ILE A 395 -15.22 -20.87 -2.49
C ILE A 395 -16.39 -21.69 -3.09
N PRO A 396 -17.47 -21.11 -3.65
CA PRO A 396 -18.51 -21.85 -4.37
C PRO A 396 -18.02 -22.68 -5.56
N LEU A 397 -16.97 -22.21 -6.24
CA LEU A 397 -16.51 -22.81 -7.49
C LEU A 397 -15.58 -24.01 -7.25
N SER A 398 -14.83 -24.00 -6.15
CA SER A 398 -13.68 -24.90 -5.95
C SER A 398 -13.62 -25.52 -4.56
N GLY A 399 -14.50 -25.10 -3.64
CA GLY A 399 -14.49 -25.53 -2.25
C GLY A 399 -13.43 -24.84 -1.40
N LEU A 400 -13.33 -25.25 -0.13
CA LEU A 400 -12.35 -24.77 0.85
C LEU A 400 -11.11 -25.69 0.86
N ASP A 401 -10.40 -25.77 -0.27
CA ASP A 401 -9.14 -26.55 -0.36
C ASP A 401 -7.91 -25.63 -0.33
N SER A 402 -6.85 -26.09 0.33
CA SER A 402 -5.53 -25.45 0.38
C SER A 402 -4.98 -25.00 -0.98
N GLY A 403 -5.24 -25.75 -2.06
CA GLY A 403 -4.79 -25.44 -3.42
C GLY A 403 -5.49 -24.24 -4.08
N VAL A 404 -6.63 -23.82 -3.54
CA VAL A 404 -7.41 -22.68 -4.04
C VAL A 404 -6.71 -21.36 -3.67
N ALA A 405 -6.23 -21.25 -2.43
CA ALA A 405 -5.59 -20.06 -1.88
C ALA A 405 -4.21 -20.39 -1.28
N PRO A 406 -3.20 -20.78 -2.08
CA PRO A 406 -1.88 -21.16 -1.58
C PRO A 406 -1.19 -20.04 -0.79
N GLY A 407 -1.45 -18.79 -1.13
CA GLY A 407 -0.95 -17.62 -0.41
C GLY A 407 -1.46 -17.48 1.01
N LEU A 408 -2.72 -17.86 1.23
CA LEU A 408 -3.35 -17.90 2.53
C LEU A 408 -2.90 -19.14 3.31
N PHE A 409 -2.91 -20.29 2.66
CA PHE A 409 -2.53 -21.57 3.26
C PHE A 409 -1.09 -21.58 3.78
N ALA A 410 -0.17 -20.86 3.13
CA ALA A 410 1.21 -20.70 3.55
C ALA A 410 1.38 -20.11 4.97
N MET A 411 0.36 -19.42 5.50
CA MET A 411 0.35 -18.86 6.86
C MET A 411 -0.14 -19.83 7.93
N THR A 412 -0.49 -21.06 7.58
CA THR A 412 -0.90 -22.07 8.57
C THR A 412 0.30 -22.43 9.45
N PRO A 413 0.19 -22.44 10.80
CA PRO A 413 1.34 -22.64 11.69
C PRO A 413 2.22 -23.86 11.38
N ASP A 414 1.61 -24.96 10.94
CA ASP A 414 2.33 -26.21 10.63
C ASP A 414 2.81 -26.32 9.17
N ASN A 415 2.62 -25.28 8.36
CA ASN A 415 2.94 -25.29 6.93
C ASN A 415 4.45 -25.49 6.72
N PRO A 416 4.89 -26.35 5.76
CA PRO A 416 6.29 -26.53 5.42
C PRO A 416 7.04 -25.22 5.16
N PHE A 417 6.41 -24.25 4.49
CA PHE A 417 7.00 -22.94 4.22
C PHE A 417 7.43 -22.22 5.52
N LEU A 418 6.58 -22.23 6.56
CA LEU A 418 6.92 -21.60 7.84
C LEU A 418 7.99 -22.36 8.62
N LYS A 419 8.03 -23.69 8.46
CA LYS A 419 9.10 -24.50 9.05
C LYS A 419 10.43 -24.20 8.41
N ASP A 420 10.45 -24.06 7.08
CA ASP A 420 11.65 -23.70 6.32
C ASP A 420 12.09 -22.27 6.65
N LEU A 421 11.15 -21.32 6.69
CA LEU A 421 11.45 -19.93 7.01
C LEU A 421 11.95 -19.76 8.46
N ASN A 422 11.42 -20.51 9.43
CA ASN A 422 11.92 -20.48 10.81
C ASN A 422 13.14 -21.39 11.05
N GLY A 423 13.79 -21.84 9.97
CA GLY A 423 15.07 -22.52 9.97
C GLY A 423 16.20 -21.58 9.55
N LEU A 424 17.44 -21.92 9.94
CA LEU A 424 18.62 -21.14 9.53
C LEU A 424 18.84 -21.19 8.02
N GLN A 425 18.85 -20.01 7.38
CA GLN A 425 19.20 -19.83 5.97
C GLN A 425 20.71 -19.56 5.77
N PRO A 426 21.31 -20.02 4.66
CA PRO A 426 22.69 -19.67 4.33
C PRO A 426 22.88 -18.17 4.14
N GLY A 427 23.78 -17.57 4.92
CA GLY A 427 24.14 -16.15 4.79
C GLY A 427 23.15 -15.18 5.47
N GLN A 428 22.16 -15.68 6.21
CA GLN A 428 21.35 -14.82 7.08
C GLN A 428 22.18 -14.22 8.23
N PHE A 429 21.64 -13.19 8.87
CA PHE A 429 22.26 -12.55 10.03
C PHE A 429 22.42 -13.54 11.19
N ALA A 430 23.46 -13.37 12.01
CA ALA A 430 23.52 -14.04 13.30
C ALA A 430 22.55 -13.36 14.28
N ALA A 431 22.06 -14.09 15.29
CA ALA A 431 21.18 -13.54 16.33
C ALA A 431 21.76 -12.28 17.01
N ALA A 432 23.09 -12.22 17.19
CA ALA A 432 23.76 -11.04 17.76
C ALA A 432 23.67 -9.77 16.88
N ASP A 433 23.44 -9.95 15.58
CA ASP A 433 23.33 -8.90 14.56
C ASP A 433 21.87 -8.71 14.11
N ALA A 434 20.92 -9.19 14.90
CA ALA A 434 19.48 -9.10 14.64
C ALA A 434 19.04 -7.69 14.21
N ILE A 435 18.25 -7.65 13.13
CA ILE A 435 17.69 -6.41 12.56
C ILE A 435 16.17 -6.30 12.75
N TYR A 436 15.53 -7.34 13.29
CA TYR A 436 14.08 -7.40 13.43
C TYR A 436 13.57 -6.65 14.65
N HIS A 437 12.52 -5.88 14.46
CA HIS A 437 11.76 -5.22 15.51
C HIS A 437 10.32 -5.69 15.40
N VAL A 438 9.63 -5.90 16.51
CA VAL A 438 8.28 -6.49 16.51
C VAL A 438 7.28 -5.55 17.18
N VAL A 439 6.13 -5.36 16.54
CA VAL A 439 4.94 -4.84 17.21
C VAL A 439 3.97 -6.00 17.40
N SER A 440 3.65 -6.30 18.65
CA SER A 440 2.69 -7.35 19.00
C SER A 440 1.56 -6.81 19.87
N SER A 441 0.37 -7.41 19.77
CA SER A 441 -0.74 -7.07 20.64
C SER A 441 -1.61 -8.27 20.99
N SER A 442 -2.42 -8.07 22.03
CA SER A 442 -3.50 -8.96 22.40
C SER A 442 -4.78 -8.13 22.52
N PHE A 443 -5.78 -8.44 21.72
CA PHE A 443 -7.08 -7.80 21.77
C PHE A 443 -7.94 -8.42 22.87
N ALA A 444 -8.51 -7.57 23.72
CA ALA A 444 -9.44 -7.97 24.76
C ALA A 444 -10.58 -6.97 24.84
N PRO A 445 -11.77 -7.29 24.31
CA PRO A 445 -12.89 -6.37 24.36
C PRO A 445 -13.40 -6.21 25.80
N THR A 446 -13.98 -5.06 26.11
CA THR A 446 -14.66 -4.84 27.41
C THR A 446 -16.14 -4.62 27.20
N LEU A 447 -16.95 -5.18 28.11
CA LEU A 447 -18.40 -5.12 28.07
C LEU A 447 -18.94 -4.90 29.48
N PHE A 448 -19.66 -3.80 29.69
CA PHE A 448 -20.32 -3.44 30.94
C PHE A 448 -21.78 -3.07 30.67
N GLY A 449 -22.68 -4.05 30.83
CA GLY A 449 -24.08 -3.88 30.45
C GLY A 449 -24.22 -3.74 28.93
N THR A 450 -24.73 -2.60 28.47
CA THR A 450 -24.81 -2.23 27.05
C THR A 450 -23.59 -1.44 26.57
N ASP A 451 -22.75 -0.95 27.49
CA ASP A 451 -21.57 -0.19 27.13
C ASP A 451 -20.42 -1.13 26.80
N HIS A 452 -19.69 -0.85 25.72
CA HIS A 452 -18.59 -1.69 25.26
C HIS A 452 -17.39 -0.87 24.77
N GLN A 453 -16.23 -1.51 24.73
CA GLN A 453 -15.07 -1.05 23.96
C GLN A 453 -14.55 -2.20 23.09
N PRO A 454 -14.08 -1.91 21.86
CA PRO A 454 -13.99 -0.59 21.23
C PRO A 454 -15.36 -0.03 20.79
N LYS A 455 -15.46 1.28 20.51
CA LYS A 455 -16.73 1.95 20.16
C LYS A 455 -17.11 1.80 18.69
N GLU A 456 -16.12 1.62 17.83
CA GLU A 456 -16.27 1.37 16.40
C GLU A 456 -16.89 -0.01 16.09
N PHE A 457 -16.84 -0.95 17.04
CA PHE A 457 -17.43 -2.29 16.89
C PHE A 457 -18.89 -2.26 17.35
N PRO A 458 -19.82 -2.88 16.62
CA PRO A 458 -21.16 -3.11 17.14
C PRO A 458 -21.14 -3.92 18.44
N LEU A 459 -22.07 -3.64 19.36
CA LEU A 459 -22.25 -4.40 20.61
C LEU A 459 -22.29 -5.91 20.37
N ARG A 460 -23.01 -6.35 19.34
CA ARG A 460 -23.12 -7.77 18.99
C ARG A 460 -21.78 -8.37 18.59
N LEU A 461 -20.96 -7.66 17.82
CA LEU A 461 -19.62 -8.12 17.44
C LEU A 461 -18.76 -8.29 18.70
N VAL A 462 -18.79 -7.32 19.60
CA VAL A 462 -18.07 -7.41 20.89
C VAL A 462 -18.52 -8.63 21.71
N GLN A 463 -19.83 -8.90 21.77
CA GLN A 463 -20.36 -10.08 22.45
C GLN A 463 -19.89 -11.41 21.82
N VAL A 464 -19.84 -11.47 20.48
CA VAL A 464 -19.33 -12.64 19.75
C VAL A 464 -17.84 -12.83 20.00
N LEU A 465 -17.05 -11.77 19.90
CA LEU A 465 -15.60 -11.80 20.12
C LEU A 465 -15.22 -12.15 21.57
N GLY A 466 -16.02 -11.71 22.54
CA GLY A 466 -15.86 -12.08 23.96
C GLY A 466 -16.38 -13.48 24.31
N SER A 467 -16.92 -14.25 23.36
CA SER A 467 -17.45 -15.58 23.62
C SER A 467 -16.38 -16.67 23.55
N SER A 468 -16.61 -17.79 24.27
CA SER A 468 -15.71 -18.95 24.27
C SER A 468 -15.50 -19.59 22.89
N THR A 469 -16.39 -19.32 21.93
CA THR A 469 -16.30 -19.85 20.56
C THR A 469 -15.13 -19.22 19.79
N VAL A 470 -14.91 -17.91 19.93
CA VAL A 470 -13.78 -17.23 19.29
C VAL A 470 -12.46 -17.62 19.96
N THR A 471 -12.48 -17.77 21.29
CA THR A 471 -11.34 -18.35 22.02
C THR A 471 -11.00 -19.75 21.53
N ALA A 472 -12.00 -20.59 21.23
CA ALA A 472 -11.77 -21.94 20.68
C ALA A 472 -11.20 -21.92 19.25
N LEU A 473 -11.62 -20.96 18.41
CA LEU A 473 -11.08 -20.77 17.05
C LEU A 473 -9.57 -20.52 17.07
N MET A 474 -9.10 -19.75 18.05
CA MET A 474 -7.68 -19.45 18.28
C MET A 474 -7.02 -20.41 19.27
N ARG A 475 -7.63 -21.57 19.55
CA ARG A 475 -7.15 -22.61 20.48
C ARG A 475 -6.73 -22.08 21.87
N GLY A 476 -7.36 -20.99 22.32
CA GLY A 476 -7.10 -20.36 23.62
C GLY A 476 -5.89 -19.43 23.67
N ALA A 477 -5.23 -19.13 22.55
CA ALA A 477 -4.13 -18.18 22.51
C ALA A 477 -4.61 -16.72 22.57
N GLU A 478 -3.84 -15.87 23.26
CA GLU A 478 -3.94 -14.41 23.09
C GLU A 478 -3.64 -14.05 21.64
N ASN A 479 -4.38 -13.10 21.08
CA ASN A 479 -4.31 -12.75 19.67
C ASN A 479 -4.82 -11.32 19.45
N ASP A 480 -4.49 -10.72 18.30
CA ASP A 480 -4.97 -9.39 17.91
C ASP A 480 -6.24 -9.42 17.05
N LEU A 481 -7.03 -10.49 17.18
CA LEU A 481 -8.12 -10.95 16.30
C LEU A 481 -7.67 -11.77 15.09
N VAL A 482 -6.47 -11.58 14.55
CA VAL A 482 -6.05 -12.31 13.33
C VAL A 482 -4.87 -13.22 13.59
N VAL A 483 -3.90 -12.77 14.38
CA VAL A 483 -2.65 -13.49 14.61
C VAL A 483 -2.47 -13.74 16.10
N ASP A 484 -2.03 -14.94 16.42
CA ASP A 484 -1.68 -15.30 17.79
C ASP A 484 -0.49 -14.45 18.27
N THR A 485 -0.60 -13.84 19.45
CA THR A 485 0.43 -12.94 19.99
C THR A 485 1.83 -13.60 20.04
N PRO A 486 1.98 -14.88 20.45
CA PRO A 486 3.28 -15.56 20.41
C PRO A 486 3.84 -15.77 18.98
N SER A 487 2.97 -15.89 17.99
CA SER A 487 3.36 -16.05 16.58
C SER A 487 4.05 -14.79 16.04
N MET A 488 3.70 -13.61 16.54
CA MET A 488 4.22 -12.32 16.04
C MET A 488 5.73 -12.16 16.20
N SER A 489 6.31 -12.77 17.24
CA SER A 489 7.75 -12.72 17.53
C SER A 489 8.49 -14.03 17.23
N ALA A 490 7.82 -15.03 16.63
CA ALA A 490 8.42 -16.33 16.35
C ALA A 490 9.36 -16.27 15.15
N ILE A 491 10.55 -15.70 15.33
CA ILE A 491 11.61 -15.59 14.31
C ILE A 491 12.76 -16.47 14.74
N ASP A 492 12.96 -17.59 14.02
CA ASP A 492 14.09 -18.52 14.20
C ASP A 492 14.34 -18.92 15.66
N SER A 493 13.27 -19.01 16.45
CA SER A 493 13.33 -19.06 17.92
C SER A 493 14.06 -20.30 18.46
N ALA A 494 14.23 -21.33 17.63
CA ALA A 494 15.01 -22.52 17.96
C ALA A 494 16.53 -22.28 17.94
N PHE A 495 17.01 -21.20 17.32
CA PHE A 495 18.44 -20.97 17.03
C PHE A 495 19.00 -19.70 17.68
N GLY A 496 18.16 -18.89 18.33
CA GLY A 496 18.58 -17.68 19.02
C GLY A 496 17.43 -16.71 19.19
N ASP A 497 17.73 -15.53 19.73
CA ASP A 497 16.80 -14.42 19.67
C ASP A 497 17.19 -13.48 18.52
N PHE A 498 16.32 -13.41 17.53
CA PHE A 498 16.48 -12.58 16.35
C PHE A 498 15.68 -11.29 16.42
N VAL A 499 15.00 -11.01 17.55
CA VAL A 499 14.22 -9.80 17.77
C VAL A 499 15.06 -8.79 18.58
N ARG A 500 15.47 -7.71 17.91
CA ARG A 500 16.26 -6.63 18.51
C ARG A 500 15.49 -5.80 19.52
N ASP A 501 14.21 -5.51 19.24
CA ASP A 501 13.33 -4.75 20.14
C ASP A 501 11.85 -5.03 19.85
N THR A 502 11.00 -4.85 20.87
CA THR A 502 9.57 -5.14 20.79
C THR A 502 8.73 -4.03 21.42
N LEU A 503 7.71 -3.57 20.69
CA LEU A 503 6.57 -2.86 21.27
C LEU A 503 5.44 -3.87 21.47
N HIS A 504 5.20 -4.28 22.71
CA HIS A 504 4.13 -5.21 23.06
C HIS A 504 2.98 -4.48 23.74
N PHE A 505 1.79 -4.56 23.16
CA PHE A 505 0.55 -4.16 23.81
C PHE A 505 -0.04 -5.36 24.56
N ALA A 506 -0.20 -5.20 25.87
CA ALA A 506 -0.98 -6.13 26.67
C ALA A 506 -2.46 -6.14 26.22
N ALA A 507 -3.25 -7.06 26.78
CA ALA A 507 -4.68 -7.18 26.57
C ALA A 507 -5.40 -5.81 26.57
N SER A 508 -5.88 -5.38 25.40
CA SER A 508 -6.46 -4.06 25.21
C SER A 508 -7.69 -4.11 24.28
N PRO A 509 -8.76 -3.35 24.58
CA PRO A 509 -9.89 -3.23 23.66
C PRO A 509 -9.61 -2.26 22.51
N GLN A 510 -8.53 -1.47 22.57
CA GLN A 510 -8.27 -0.39 21.61
C GLN A 510 -7.32 -0.78 20.48
N ILE A 511 -6.58 -1.89 20.64
CA ILE A 511 -5.54 -2.32 19.69
C ILE A 511 -5.96 -3.65 19.08
N TYR A 512 -6.10 -3.68 17.77
CA TYR A 512 -6.45 -4.88 17.01
C TYR A 512 -5.81 -4.86 15.62
N HIS A 513 -5.82 -6.01 14.95
CA HIS A 513 -4.96 -6.29 13.79
C HIS A 513 -4.93 -5.22 12.68
N THR A 514 -6.06 -4.57 12.41
CA THR A 514 -6.23 -3.63 11.30
C THR A 514 -6.10 -2.16 11.70
N ASN A 515 -5.72 -1.83 12.95
CA ASN A 515 -5.61 -0.43 13.39
C ASN A 515 -4.22 0.01 13.89
N TYR A 516 -3.21 -0.86 13.84
CA TYR A 516 -1.86 -0.54 14.32
C TYR A 516 -1.30 0.79 13.79
N PHE A 517 -1.41 1.06 12.49
CA PHE A 517 -0.82 2.27 11.89
C PHE A 517 -1.63 3.55 12.16
N ALA A 518 -2.86 3.44 12.67
CA ALA A 518 -3.59 4.57 13.21
C ALA A 518 -3.12 4.95 14.62
N ARG A 519 -2.45 4.04 15.35
CA ARG A 519 -2.07 4.23 16.75
C ARG A 519 -0.81 5.09 16.91
N PRO A 520 -0.84 6.18 17.71
CA PRO A 520 0.32 7.04 17.93
C PRO A 520 1.51 6.28 18.55
N GLU A 521 1.24 5.30 19.40
CA GLU A 521 2.26 4.47 20.06
C GLU A 521 3.11 3.69 19.05
N VAL A 522 2.45 3.10 18.05
CA VAL A 522 3.10 2.39 16.94
C VAL A 522 3.90 3.37 16.10
N VAL A 523 3.31 4.51 15.73
CA VAL A 523 4.01 5.54 14.94
C VAL A 523 5.24 6.08 15.67
N ASN A 524 5.16 6.24 16.98
CA ASN A 524 6.30 6.66 17.81
C ASN A 524 7.41 5.59 17.87
N ALA A 525 7.05 4.31 17.94
CA ALA A 525 8.03 3.22 17.83
C ALA A 525 8.69 3.17 16.44
N LEU A 526 7.91 3.28 15.36
CA LEU A 526 8.44 3.37 13.99
C LEU A 526 9.42 4.54 13.85
N THR A 527 9.05 5.71 14.36
CA THR A 527 9.88 6.92 14.31
C THR A 527 11.24 6.71 14.97
N ARG A 528 11.27 6.03 16.13
CA ARG A 528 12.50 5.74 16.86
C ARG A 528 13.33 4.66 16.19
N TRP A 529 12.75 3.51 15.85
CA TRP A 529 13.48 2.42 15.21
C TRP A 529 14.05 2.82 13.85
N LEU A 530 13.38 3.70 13.11
CA LEU A 530 13.89 4.22 11.84
C LEU A 530 14.90 5.38 12.00
N ASP A 531 15.23 5.80 13.22
CA ASP A 531 16.04 6.99 13.55
C ASP A 531 15.59 8.24 12.79
N LEU A 532 14.28 8.49 12.77
CA LEU A 532 13.77 9.68 12.11
C LEU A 532 14.11 10.91 12.95
N ALA A 533 14.64 11.93 12.29
CA ALA A 533 14.81 13.26 12.86
C ALA A 533 13.59 14.13 12.54
N ALA A 534 13.30 15.09 13.41
CA ALA A 534 12.31 16.10 13.10
C ALA A 534 12.82 16.88 11.89
N ALA A 535 12.08 16.87 10.79
CA ALA A 535 12.34 17.82 9.72
C ALA A 535 12.17 19.24 10.28
N ASP A 536 12.95 20.22 9.82
CA ASP A 536 12.66 21.63 10.04
C ASP A 536 11.32 21.96 9.35
N VAL A 537 10.20 21.60 9.98
CA VAL A 537 8.86 21.89 9.48
C VAL A 537 8.67 23.40 9.65
N PRO A 538 8.51 24.18 8.57
CA PRO A 538 8.12 25.57 8.72
C PRO A 538 6.74 25.58 9.37
N ALA A 539 6.66 26.13 10.59
CA ALA A 539 5.45 26.20 11.37
C ALA A 539 4.30 26.77 10.53
N ALA A 540 3.35 25.91 10.16
CA ALA A 540 2.16 26.33 9.46
C ALA A 540 1.32 27.21 10.40
N GLY A 541 1.16 28.49 10.05
CA GLY A 541 0.09 29.32 10.60
C GLY A 541 0.43 30.31 11.72
N ALA A 542 1.68 30.74 11.89
CA ALA A 542 1.95 31.92 12.71
C ALA A 542 1.38 33.18 12.04
N ARG A 543 0.13 33.53 12.37
CA ARG A 543 -0.39 34.89 12.16
C ARG A 543 0.64 35.87 12.69
N ARG A 544 1.00 36.87 11.88
CA ARG A 544 1.83 38.02 12.28
C ARG A 544 1.16 38.76 13.45
N GLY A 545 1.38 38.27 14.67
CA GLY A 545 1.20 38.99 15.92
C GLY A 545 2.55 38.97 16.62
N GLY A 546 3.08 40.13 16.97
CA GLY A 546 4.43 40.33 17.52
C GLY A 546 4.68 39.75 18.91
N GLY A 547 4.33 38.49 19.13
CA GLY A 547 4.74 37.69 20.28
C GLY A 547 6.05 36.97 19.98
N ARG A 548 7.02 37.10 20.88
CA ARG A 548 8.31 36.41 20.86
C ARG A 548 8.09 34.91 20.59
N ALA A 549 8.86 34.34 19.65
CA ALA A 549 8.85 32.92 19.34
C ALA A 549 8.93 32.08 20.64
N PRO A 550 8.19 30.96 20.76
CA PRO A 550 8.33 30.09 21.91
C PRO A 550 9.79 29.66 22.03
N ALA A 551 10.35 29.82 23.22
CA ALA A 551 11.73 29.50 23.51
C ALA A 551 12.00 28.03 23.13
N ALA A 552 13.13 27.80 22.47
CA ALA A 552 13.65 26.47 22.19
C ALA A 552 13.60 25.61 23.44
N LEU A 553 13.10 24.38 23.30
CA LEU A 553 13.24 23.35 24.32
C LEU A 553 14.74 23.18 24.65
N PRO A 554 15.12 22.96 25.92
CA PRO A 554 16.52 22.83 26.30
C PRO A 554 17.19 21.71 25.50
N GLU A 555 18.46 21.91 25.13
CA GLU A 555 19.28 20.92 24.44
C GLU A 555 19.28 19.58 25.20
N LEU A 556 18.54 18.60 24.67
CA LEU A 556 18.66 17.20 25.07
C LEU A 556 19.81 16.59 24.26
N GLY A 557 20.92 16.34 24.96
CA GLY A 557 22.24 16.07 24.41
C GLY A 557 22.32 14.98 23.31
N ARG A 558 23.27 15.20 22.40
CA ARG A 558 23.72 14.26 21.36
C ARG A 558 24.09 12.90 21.97
N GLY A 559 23.51 11.81 21.44
CA GLY A 559 23.97 10.43 21.69
C GLY A 559 22.92 9.34 21.93
N ARG A 560 21.63 9.55 21.62
CA ARG A 560 20.53 8.61 21.97
C ARG A 560 20.06 7.70 20.82
N THR A 561 20.95 6.91 20.21
CA THR A 561 20.60 6.09 19.02
C THR A 561 20.23 4.63 19.30
N ASP A 562 20.15 4.18 20.56
CA ASP A 562 19.86 2.77 20.91
C ASP A 562 18.86 2.58 22.08
N LEU A 563 17.95 3.55 22.32
CA LEU A 563 16.93 3.40 23.35
C LEU A 563 15.73 2.58 22.83
N PRO A 564 15.25 1.56 23.58
CA PRO A 564 14.09 0.77 23.15
C PRO A 564 12.81 1.59 22.97
N ALA A 565 11.90 1.09 22.12
CA ALA A 565 10.61 1.70 21.88
C ALA A 565 9.71 1.72 23.14
N ALA A 566 9.95 0.86 24.13
CA ALA A 566 9.23 0.95 25.40
C ALA A 566 9.61 2.19 26.23
N VAL A 567 10.73 2.87 25.93
CA VAL A 567 11.24 4.00 26.73
C VAL A 567 10.63 5.33 26.27
N GLU A 568 9.75 5.93 27.07
CA GLU A 568 9.33 7.31 26.86
C GLU A 568 10.49 8.26 27.17
N THR A 569 10.85 9.10 26.19
CA THR A 569 11.99 10.02 26.30
C THR A 569 11.55 11.47 26.49
N ASP A 570 10.26 11.76 26.34
CA ASP A 570 9.68 13.05 26.66
C ASP A 570 9.48 13.22 28.17
N ILE A 571 10.59 13.39 28.88
CA ILE A 571 10.63 13.53 30.33
C ILE A 571 11.14 14.90 30.75
N LEU A 572 10.63 15.40 31.88
CA LEU A 572 11.20 16.54 32.59
C LEU A 572 11.97 16.04 33.81
N VAL A 573 13.29 16.21 33.80
CA VAL A 573 14.13 15.94 34.97
C VAL A 573 14.21 17.20 35.82
N ALA A 574 13.92 17.11 37.12
CA ALA A 574 13.95 18.23 38.03
C ALA A 574 14.53 17.87 39.41
N ASP A 575 15.13 18.86 40.07
CA ASP A 575 15.59 18.75 41.45
C ASP A 575 14.39 18.88 42.41
N PRO A 576 14.16 17.93 43.33
CA PRO A 576 13.06 18.00 44.28
C PRO A 576 13.17 19.18 45.26
N ALA A 577 14.32 19.85 45.37
CA ALA A 577 14.49 21.08 46.15
C ALA A 577 13.86 22.33 45.49
N ARG A 578 13.40 22.24 44.23
CA ARG A 578 12.74 23.36 43.55
C ARG A 578 11.48 23.84 44.28
N ASN A 579 11.21 25.14 44.20
CA ASN A 579 10.00 25.74 44.73
C ASN A 579 8.76 25.28 43.93
N ALA A 580 7.72 24.80 44.63
CA ALA A 580 6.55 24.19 44.01
C ALA A 580 5.80 25.10 43.01
N PRO A 581 5.50 26.38 43.30
CA PRO A 581 4.89 27.31 42.34
C PRO A 581 5.69 27.48 41.04
N GLU A 582 7.01 27.65 41.14
CA GLU A 582 7.88 27.79 39.96
C GLU A 582 7.92 26.50 39.14
N PHE A 583 7.99 25.36 39.83
CA PHE A 583 8.00 24.05 39.21
C PHE A 583 6.66 23.73 38.52
N LEU A 584 5.52 24.08 39.13
CA LEU A 584 4.19 23.96 38.50
C LEU A 584 4.04 24.85 37.27
N ALA A 585 4.57 26.07 37.31
CA ALA A 585 4.56 26.97 36.15
C ALA A 585 5.39 26.39 34.99
N GLU A 586 6.55 25.79 35.28
CA GLU A 586 7.37 25.09 34.28
C GLU A 586 6.66 23.83 33.75
N LEU A 587 6.06 23.03 34.63
CA LEU A 587 5.31 21.83 34.27
C LEU A 587 4.16 22.15 33.32
N ALA A 588 3.39 23.20 33.63
CA ALA A 588 2.32 23.71 32.77
C ALA A 588 2.84 24.27 31.44
N ALA A 589 4.01 24.90 31.44
CA ALA A 589 4.62 25.45 30.22
C ALA A 589 5.16 24.35 29.29
N LYS A 590 5.86 23.36 29.84
CA LYS A 590 6.55 22.29 29.10
C LYS A 590 5.64 21.11 28.75
N ALA A 591 4.68 20.78 29.62
CA ALA A 591 3.76 19.64 29.49
C ALA A 591 4.45 18.31 29.06
N PRO A 592 5.47 17.84 29.81
CA PRO A 592 6.19 16.61 29.49
C PRO A 592 5.29 15.36 29.66
N SER A 593 5.63 14.24 29.02
CA SER A 593 4.93 12.96 29.26
C SER A 593 5.15 12.42 30.67
N PHE A 594 6.35 12.55 31.22
CA PHE A 594 6.65 12.16 32.62
C PHE A 594 7.57 13.18 33.30
N VAL A 595 7.52 13.21 34.63
CA VAL A 595 8.48 13.96 35.45
C VAL A 595 9.36 12.97 36.21
N VAL A 596 10.68 13.19 36.17
CA VAL A 596 11.65 12.47 36.99
C VAL A 596 12.25 13.45 38.01
N LEU A 597 11.94 13.25 39.28
CA LEU A 597 12.59 13.98 40.37
C LEU A 597 13.85 13.24 40.79
N GLU A 598 15.01 13.83 40.55
CA GLU A 598 16.32 13.22 40.84
C GLU A 598 16.97 13.90 42.05
N SER A 599 17.39 13.10 43.03
CA SER A 599 18.15 13.55 44.20
C SER A 599 19.43 12.74 44.38
N GLY A 600 20.46 13.39 44.94
CA GLY A 600 21.78 12.79 45.17
C GLY A 600 22.76 12.96 44.00
N GLY A 601 24.05 12.81 44.30
CA GLY A 601 25.14 12.87 43.31
C GLY A 601 25.60 11.49 42.84
N PRO A 602 26.50 11.42 41.84
CA PRO A 602 27.06 10.15 41.33
C PRO A 602 27.70 9.28 42.42
N GLU A 603 28.23 9.91 43.48
CA GLU A 603 28.92 9.23 44.59
C GLU A 603 27.98 8.78 45.73
N SER A 604 26.81 9.40 45.91
CA SER A 604 25.89 9.11 47.03
C SER A 604 24.77 8.12 46.68
N GLY A 605 24.71 7.67 45.42
CA GLY A 605 23.58 6.94 44.84
C GLY A 605 22.50 7.91 44.35
N ARG A 606 22.17 7.86 43.06
CA ARG A 606 21.07 8.62 42.46
C ARG A 606 19.74 7.99 42.87
N LEU A 607 18.89 8.75 43.54
CA LEU A 607 17.50 8.37 43.80
C LEU A 607 16.62 9.14 42.81
N ALA A 608 15.83 8.42 42.02
CA ALA A 608 14.91 9.01 41.06
C ALA A 608 13.47 8.59 41.37
N HIS A 609 12.53 9.52 41.25
CA HIS A 609 11.09 9.27 41.44
C HIS A 609 10.33 9.71 40.20
N VAL A 610 9.42 8.88 39.70
CA VAL A 610 8.68 9.11 38.47
C VAL A 610 7.23 9.44 38.74
N PHE A 611 6.77 10.56 38.20
CA PHE A 611 5.39 11.01 38.33
C PHE A 611 4.75 11.27 36.97
N ASP A 612 3.45 11.02 36.90
CA ASP A 612 2.61 11.64 35.88
C ASP A 612 2.46 13.14 36.22
N PRO A 613 2.50 14.06 35.25
CA PRO A 613 2.32 15.49 35.51
C PRO A 613 1.04 15.83 36.29
N SER A 614 -0.05 15.08 36.08
CA SER A 614 -1.32 15.29 36.77
C SER A 614 -1.26 14.91 38.25
N GLU A 615 -0.47 13.88 38.61
CA GLU A 615 -0.21 13.49 40.01
C GLU A 615 0.46 14.66 40.75
N LEU A 616 1.48 15.27 40.13
CA LEU A 616 2.20 16.40 40.72
C LEU A 616 1.35 17.67 40.79
N THR A 617 0.57 17.96 39.74
CA THR A 617 -0.31 19.13 39.72
C THR A 617 -1.34 19.04 40.85
N THR A 618 -1.89 17.86 41.08
CA THR A 618 -2.89 17.64 42.14
C THR A 618 -2.27 17.78 43.55
N VAL A 619 -1.07 17.24 43.77
CA VAL A 619 -0.46 17.24 45.12
C VAL A 619 0.21 18.58 45.46
N LEU A 620 0.75 19.28 44.48
CA LEU A 620 1.48 20.54 44.68
C LEU A 620 0.58 21.78 44.64
N ASP A 621 -0.70 21.64 44.29
CA ASP A 621 -1.63 22.78 44.28
C ASP A 621 -1.72 23.42 45.67
N GLY A 622 -1.48 24.73 45.74
CA GLY A 622 -1.43 25.50 46.99
C GLY A 622 -0.17 25.30 47.85
N ALA A 623 0.81 24.48 47.45
CA ALA A 623 2.08 24.35 48.17
C ALA A 623 3.00 25.57 47.92
N ALA A 624 3.67 26.07 48.96
CA ALA A 624 4.57 27.24 48.87
C ALA A 624 6.07 26.91 49.06
N GLY A 625 6.40 25.66 49.40
CA GLY A 625 7.75 25.20 49.74
C GLY A 625 8.42 24.34 48.66
N PRO A 626 9.52 23.65 49.02
CA PRO A 626 10.17 22.68 48.13
C PRO A 626 9.24 21.52 47.73
N VAL A 627 9.35 21.04 46.49
CA VAL A 627 8.57 19.90 45.97
C VAL A 627 8.74 18.65 46.85
N ALA A 628 9.96 18.38 47.32
CA ALA A 628 10.25 17.22 48.19
C ALA A 628 9.43 17.24 49.48
N SER A 629 9.25 18.42 50.09
CA SER A 629 8.52 18.59 51.34
C SER A 629 7.01 18.36 51.16
N ALA A 630 6.46 18.82 50.04
CA ALA A 630 5.05 18.63 49.72
C ALA A 630 4.70 17.18 49.37
N LEU A 631 5.62 16.47 48.71
CA LEU A 631 5.46 15.06 48.33
C LEU A 631 5.81 14.06 49.45
N GLY A 632 6.43 14.52 50.54
CA GLY A 632 6.85 13.65 51.65
C GLY A 632 7.86 12.58 51.22
N LEU A 633 8.75 12.90 50.27
CA LEU A 633 9.73 11.94 49.72
C LEU A 633 10.72 11.50 50.81
N PRO A 634 10.85 10.19 51.13
CA PRO A 634 11.81 9.73 52.12
C PRO A 634 13.25 9.80 51.60
N ASP A 635 14.21 10.19 52.45
CA ASP A 635 15.65 10.27 52.13
C ASP A 635 16.32 8.95 51.66
N ARG A 636 15.59 7.82 51.59
CA ARG A 636 16.16 6.47 51.40
C ARG A 636 15.40 5.52 50.46
N THR A 637 14.33 5.95 49.78
CA THR A 637 13.55 5.08 48.89
C THR A 637 13.22 5.80 47.59
N GLY A 638 13.85 5.43 46.47
CA GLY A 638 13.52 5.89 45.12
C GLY A 638 12.98 4.75 44.25
N ASP A 639 12.47 5.07 43.06
CA ASP A 639 12.09 4.08 42.05
C ASP A 639 13.33 3.33 41.54
N VAL A 640 13.12 2.17 40.91
CA VAL A 640 14.21 1.34 40.40
C VAL A 640 14.90 2.05 39.24
N VAL A 641 16.13 2.54 39.48
CA VAL A 641 16.99 3.14 38.46
C VAL A 641 17.75 2.04 37.72
N VAL A 642 17.57 1.94 36.41
CA VAL A 642 18.23 0.95 35.58
C VAL A 642 19.17 1.64 34.59
N PRO A 643 20.45 1.24 34.50
CA PRO A 643 21.35 1.74 33.47
C PRO A 643 20.80 1.44 32.07
N ALA A 644 20.85 2.41 31.15
CA ALA A 644 20.38 2.27 29.77
C ALA A 644 20.97 1.04 29.07
N SER A 645 22.23 0.71 29.35
CA SER A 645 22.93 -0.47 28.83
C SER A 645 22.33 -1.82 29.27
N ARG A 646 21.66 -1.89 30.43
CA ARG A 646 20.98 -3.10 30.88
C ARG A 646 19.59 -3.25 30.25
N ILE A 647 18.91 -2.14 29.98
CA ILE A 647 17.61 -2.15 29.28
C ILE A 647 17.81 -2.51 27.80
N ALA A 648 18.76 -1.88 27.11
CA ALA A 648 19.08 -2.18 25.71
C ALA A 648 19.50 -3.64 25.49
N ARG A 649 20.11 -4.29 26.49
CA ARG A 649 20.50 -5.72 26.44
C ARG A 649 19.40 -6.68 26.93
N ALA A 650 18.38 -6.18 27.63
CA ALA A 650 17.27 -6.97 28.15
C ALA A 650 16.07 -7.01 27.19
N THR A 651 15.85 -5.95 26.40
CA THR A 651 14.83 -5.91 25.33
C THR A 651 15.23 -6.70 24.09
N GLY A 652 16.52 -6.84 23.81
CA GLY A 652 17.06 -7.71 22.74
C GLY A 652 17.09 -9.20 23.12
N ARG A 653 16.10 -9.66 23.90
CA ARG A 653 15.84 -11.07 24.22
C ARG A 653 14.40 -11.49 23.84
N GLY A 654 13.73 -10.73 22.98
CA GLY A 654 12.33 -10.94 22.60
C GLY A 654 11.32 -10.82 23.75
N GLN A 655 11.78 -10.54 24.98
CA GLN A 655 10.94 -10.27 26.13
C GLN A 655 10.87 -8.76 26.32
N SER A 656 9.66 -8.20 26.21
CA SER A 656 9.34 -6.90 26.81
C SER A 656 9.98 -6.84 28.19
N VAL A 657 10.61 -5.72 28.56
CA VAL A 657 11.16 -5.51 29.91
C VAL A 657 10.02 -5.36 30.90
N PHE A 658 9.31 -6.45 31.15
CA PHE A 658 8.84 -6.81 32.47
C PHE A 658 9.87 -7.80 32.99
N PRO A 659 10.77 -7.40 33.91
CA PRO A 659 11.76 -8.31 34.46
C PRO A 659 11.08 -9.57 34.98
N SER A 660 11.22 -10.66 34.23
CA SER A 660 10.74 -12.00 34.51
C SER A 660 11.56 -12.55 35.69
N GLY A 661 11.16 -12.11 36.88
CA GLY A 661 11.87 -12.37 38.14
C GLY A 661 11.31 -11.58 39.33
N LEU A 662 10.54 -10.51 39.10
CA LEU A 662 9.75 -9.87 40.14
C LEU A 662 8.34 -10.41 40.06
N THR A 663 8.11 -11.49 40.81
CA THR A 663 6.76 -11.98 41.10
C THR A 663 5.89 -10.81 41.52
N ALA A 664 4.71 -10.75 40.91
CA ALA A 664 3.60 -9.92 41.30
C ALA A 664 3.39 -9.95 42.82
N SER A 665 4.02 -9.01 43.53
CA SER A 665 3.46 -8.49 44.75
C SER A 665 2.50 -7.40 44.32
N ARG A 666 1.22 -7.69 44.46
CA ARG A 666 0.11 -6.75 44.34
C ARG A 666 0.48 -5.42 45.04
N ASP A 667 0.23 -4.30 44.37
CA ASP A 667 0.11 -2.93 44.89
C ASP A 667 1.31 -1.95 44.90
N ARG A 668 2.31 -2.06 44.01
CA ARG A 668 3.17 -0.88 43.68
C ARG A 668 3.43 -0.72 42.19
N LEU A 669 3.02 0.44 41.65
CA LEU A 669 3.31 0.97 40.32
C LEU A 669 4.83 1.17 40.16
N THR A 670 5.57 0.22 39.58
CA THR A 670 7.03 0.38 39.39
C THR A 670 7.32 0.88 37.97
N ARG A 671 7.18 2.19 37.75
CA ARG A 671 7.79 2.87 36.58
C ARG A 671 9.31 2.74 36.70
N LEU A 672 10.02 2.49 35.60
CA LEU A 672 11.49 2.34 35.62
C LEU A 672 12.16 3.59 35.05
N VAL A 673 13.14 4.15 35.75
CA VAL A 673 13.96 5.24 35.24
C VAL A 673 15.13 4.68 34.45
N VAL A 674 15.19 5.02 33.17
CA VAL A 674 16.31 4.71 32.30
C VAL A 674 17.33 5.82 32.44
N SER A 675 18.56 5.50 32.85
CA SER A 675 19.62 6.50 33.07
C SER A 675 20.86 6.23 32.24
N SER A 676 21.51 7.30 31.77
CA SER A 676 22.88 7.29 31.24
C SER A 676 23.86 7.83 32.29
N GLU A 677 25.16 7.86 31.99
CA GLU A 677 26.16 8.51 32.85
C GLU A 677 25.79 9.98 33.14
N ALA A 678 25.19 10.66 32.15
CA ALA A 678 24.78 12.06 32.25
C ALA A 678 23.48 12.30 33.06
N GLY A 679 22.73 11.25 33.44
CA GLY A 679 21.47 11.36 34.18
C GLY A 679 20.31 10.60 33.53
N PRO A 680 19.07 10.77 34.03
CA PRO A 680 17.88 10.15 33.46
C PRO A 680 17.70 10.52 31.98
N VAL A 681 17.44 9.51 31.16
CA VAL A 681 17.23 9.64 29.72
C VAL A 681 15.83 9.26 29.25
N GLY A 682 15.08 8.54 30.07
CA GLY A 682 13.69 8.19 29.79
C GLY A 682 13.05 7.41 30.92
N VAL A 683 11.78 7.08 30.73
CA VAL A 683 10.95 6.30 31.65
C VAL A 683 10.36 5.14 30.87
N VAL A 684 10.42 3.93 31.44
CA VAL A 684 9.57 2.83 30.96
C VAL A 684 8.26 2.91 31.76
N PRO A 685 7.14 3.27 31.11
CA PRO A 685 5.84 3.36 31.78
C PRO A 685 5.30 1.96 32.09
N ASN A 686 4.29 1.87 32.95
CA ASN A 686 3.61 0.59 33.18
C ASN A 686 2.86 0.14 31.91
N ALA A 687 2.62 -1.16 31.76
CA ALA A 687 1.92 -1.73 30.59
C ALA A 687 0.60 -1.01 30.26
N ALA A 688 -0.19 -0.68 31.29
CA ALA A 688 -1.46 0.02 31.16
C ALA A 688 -1.30 1.49 30.74
N GLU A 689 -0.16 2.11 31.04
CA GLU A 689 0.16 3.50 30.69
C GLU A 689 0.78 3.61 29.29
N VAL A 690 1.20 2.49 28.68
CA VAL A 690 1.67 2.44 27.29
C VAL A 690 0.52 2.70 26.33
N VAL A 691 -0.69 2.24 26.65
CA VAL A 691 -1.87 2.44 25.81
C VAL A 691 -2.48 3.81 26.12
N LEU A 692 -2.57 4.66 25.11
CA LEU A 692 -3.39 5.86 25.22
C LEU A 692 -4.86 5.46 25.22
N ASP A 693 -5.51 5.68 26.35
CA ASP A 693 -6.92 5.40 26.54
C ASP A 693 -7.77 6.19 25.53
N GLY A 694 -8.72 5.49 24.90
CA GLY A 694 -9.65 6.06 23.95
C GLY A 694 -9.50 5.52 22.52
N ASP A 695 -10.61 5.59 21.79
CA ASP A 695 -10.63 5.28 20.36
C ASP A 695 -9.83 6.33 19.56
N ILE A 696 -9.46 5.96 18.33
CA ILE A 696 -8.62 6.80 17.45
C ILE A 696 -9.25 8.18 17.19
N GLY A 697 -10.58 8.26 17.14
CA GLY A 697 -11.33 9.49 16.95
C GLY A 697 -11.17 10.45 18.12
N SER A 698 -11.35 9.93 19.34
CA SER A 698 -11.20 10.68 20.59
C SER A 698 -9.78 11.20 20.75
N LEU A 699 -8.76 10.39 20.44
CA LEU A 699 -7.36 10.79 20.46
C LEU A 699 -7.10 11.90 19.45
N ALA A 700 -7.53 11.74 18.20
CA ALA A 700 -7.32 12.74 17.17
C ALA A 700 -8.04 14.07 17.48
N ALA A 701 -9.27 14.01 17.98
CA ALA A 701 -10.02 15.17 18.41
C ALA A 701 -9.34 15.89 19.59
N GLY A 702 -8.86 15.13 20.58
CA GLY A 702 -8.11 15.67 21.72
C GLY A 702 -6.82 16.36 21.29
N VAL A 703 -6.05 15.73 20.41
CA VAL A 703 -4.83 16.30 19.82
C VAL A 703 -5.12 17.57 19.03
N ALA A 704 -6.20 17.59 18.23
CA ALA A 704 -6.59 18.74 17.41
C ALA A 704 -7.15 19.90 18.23
N ALA A 705 -7.88 19.63 19.32
CA ALA A 705 -8.45 20.66 20.19
C ALA A 705 -7.38 21.41 21.00
N SER A 706 -6.18 20.84 21.16
CA SER A 706 -5.03 21.37 21.91
C SER A 706 -5.32 21.76 23.37
N THR A 707 -6.48 21.39 23.92
CA THR A 707 -6.87 21.70 25.30
C THR A 707 -6.15 20.81 26.32
N ASP A 708 -5.82 19.58 25.92
CA ASP A 708 -4.99 18.66 26.69
C ASP A 708 -3.59 18.58 26.08
N ARG A 709 -2.69 19.44 26.57
CA ARG A 709 -1.32 19.54 26.04
C ARG A 709 -0.49 18.27 26.26
N ILE A 710 -0.79 17.50 27.31
CA ILE A 710 -0.08 16.26 27.62
C ILE A 710 -0.51 15.18 26.63
N LEU A 711 -1.81 15.04 26.37
CA LEU A 711 -2.32 14.13 25.34
C LEU A 711 -1.74 14.48 23.96
N THR A 712 -1.74 15.77 23.58
CA THR A 712 -1.11 16.23 22.34
C THR A 712 0.35 15.81 22.26
N ARG A 713 1.11 15.95 23.36
CA ARG A 713 2.52 15.56 23.42
C ARG A 713 2.71 14.05 23.27
N ARG A 714 2.00 13.25 24.07
CA ARG A 714 2.09 11.78 24.07
C ARG A 714 1.67 11.16 22.74
N ALA A 715 0.72 11.77 22.04
CA ALA A 715 0.28 11.28 20.74
C ALA A 715 1.27 11.60 19.61
N MET A 716 2.07 12.66 19.74
CA MET A 716 2.99 13.07 18.67
C MET A 716 4.28 12.24 18.70
N PRO A 717 4.89 11.95 17.53
CA PRO A 717 6.11 11.16 17.50
C PRO A 717 7.28 11.87 18.17
N THR A 718 8.08 11.12 18.91
CA THR A 718 9.31 11.60 19.53
C THR A 718 10.49 11.32 18.61
N PHE A 719 10.98 12.38 17.96
CA PHE A 719 12.05 12.31 16.97
C PHE A 719 13.45 12.30 17.60
N THR A 720 14.41 11.72 16.89
CA THR A 720 15.83 11.85 17.22
C THR A 720 16.31 13.27 16.89
N TRP A 721 17.05 13.92 17.80
CA TRP A 721 17.61 15.25 17.53
C TRP A 721 19.03 15.13 16.99
N SER A 722 19.21 15.34 15.68
CA SER A 722 20.53 15.57 15.09
C SER A 722 20.94 17.03 15.29
N GLY A 723 21.46 17.38 16.45
CA GLY A 723 21.98 18.73 16.66
C GLY A 723 23.16 18.99 15.71
N THR A 724 23.03 19.89 14.74
CA THR A 724 24.17 20.48 13.99
C THR A 724 23.93 21.97 13.75
N ALA A 725 24.44 22.81 14.66
CA ALA A 725 24.92 24.16 14.35
C ALA A 725 25.76 24.68 15.53
N ARG A 726 27.04 24.30 15.61
CA ARG A 726 28.03 25.16 16.27
C ARG A 726 28.30 26.32 15.33
N LEU A 727 27.70 27.48 15.60
CA LEU A 727 28.32 28.73 15.20
C LEU A 727 29.30 29.09 16.32
N GLU A 728 30.57 28.84 16.06
CA GLU A 728 31.64 29.43 16.86
C GLU A 728 31.63 30.95 16.71
N GLY A 729 31.82 31.64 17.83
CA GLY A 729 32.46 32.96 17.87
C GLY A 729 31.53 34.17 17.88
N GLY A 730 31.44 34.83 19.04
CA GLY A 730 30.93 36.21 19.10
C GLY A 730 30.64 36.71 20.51
N GLN A 731 31.68 36.99 21.30
CA GLN A 731 31.57 37.83 22.50
C GLN A 731 30.90 39.16 22.14
N PHE A 732 29.69 39.41 22.62
CA PHE A 732 29.10 40.74 22.63
C PHE A 732 29.48 41.47 23.91
N GLY A 733 30.65 42.13 23.87
CA GLY A 733 30.96 43.27 24.74
C GLY A 733 30.40 44.54 24.12
N GLY A 734 29.48 45.22 24.81
CA GLY A 734 28.85 46.44 24.33
C GLY A 734 29.78 47.65 24.30
N GLY A 735 29.62 48.50 23.28
CA GLY A 735 30.28 49.80 23.19
C GLY A 735 29.80 50.59 21.96
N ARG A 736 29.17 51.74 22.21
CA ARG A 736 28.52 52.64 21.23
C ARG A 736 29.48 53.21 20.16
N PRO A 737 28.96 53.64 18.99
CA PRO A 737 29.75 54.13 17.86
C PRO A 737 30.05 55.63 17.95
N ARG A 738 31.16 56.09 17.34
CA ARG A 738 31.39 57.46 16.83
C ARG A 738 32.64 57.50 15.90
N PRO A 739 32.82 58.54 15.05
CA PRO A 739 33.11 58.38 13.63
C PRO A 739 34.41 59.07 13.14
N GLY A 740 34.80 58.77 11.90
CA GLY A 740 35.64 59.66 11.07
C GLY A 740 37.08 59.21 10.83
N GLY A 741 37.57 59.46 9.61
CA GLY A 741 38.99 59.32 9.23
C GLY A 741 39.21 58.49 7.97
N THR A 742 38.95 59.03 6.76
CA THR A 742 39.96 59.53 5.80
C THR A 742 40.76 58.44 5.05
N SER A 743 40.25 58.11 3.85
CA SER A 743 40.94 58.05 2.53
C SER A 743 42.28 57.28 2.37
N PRO A 744 42.82 57.17 1.14
CA PRO A 744 42.69 55.99 0.27
C PRO A 744 44.07 55.40 -0.06
N ILE A 745 44.15 54.36 -0.91
CA ILE A 745 45.13 54.28 -2.01
C ILE A 745 44.84 53.04 -2.86
N GLN A 746 44.72 53.32 -4.15
CA GLN A 746 44.61 52.40 -5.27
C GLN A 746 46.01 52.26 -5.87
N GLY A 747 46.40 51.06 -6.32
CA GLY A 747 47.09 50.94 -7.61
C GLY A 747 48.38 50.13 -7.70
N ARG A 748 48.39 49.35 -8.81
CA ARG A 748 49.52 48.88 -9.67
C ARG A 748 50.30 47.64 -9.21
N ARG A 749 50.21 46.53 -9.97
CA ARG A 749 50.83 46.17 -11.29
C ARG A 749 52.30 45.74 -11.16
N GLY A 750 52.60 44.52 -11.60
CA GLY A 750 53.74 44.25 -12.51
C GLY A 750 54.76 43.18 -12.11
N LEU A 751 54.72 42.07 -12.86
CA LEU A 751 55.84 41.40 -13.58
C LEU A 751 57.01 40.71 -12.83
N ALA A 752 57.05 39.38 -13.03
CA ALA A 752 58.15 38.53 -13.57
C ALA A 752 59.59 38.60 -13.00
N ALA A 753 60.13 37.46 -12.54
CA ALA A 753 61.06 36.57 -13.28
C ALA A 753 62.11 35.84 -12.39
N GLU A 754 62.39 34.59 -12.79
CA GLU A 754 63.62 33.77 -12.67
C GLU A 754 63.99 32.97 -11.40
N GLY A 755 64.34 31.69 -11.62
CA GLY A 755 65.35 30.98 -10.83
C GLY A 755 65.26 29.44 -10.73
N GLY A 756 65.74 28.70 -11.74
CA GLY A 756 66.65 27.54 -11.56
C GLY A 756 66.14 26.12 -11.24
N SER A 757 66.06 25.27 -12.27
CA SER A 757 66.21 23.78 -12.28
C SER A 757 67.68 23.37 -11.96
N PRO A 758 68.11 22.07 -11.81
CA PRO A 758 67.58 20.86 -12.48
C PRO A 758 67.66 19.48 -11.76
N ALA A 759 67.02 18.49 -12.39
CA ALA A 759 67.20 17.05 -12.19
C ALA A 759 68.43 16.49 -12.95
N PRO A 760 68.74 15.19 -12.84
CA PRO A 760 69.36 14.45 -13.92
C PRO A 760 68.55 13.24 -14.42
N SER A 761 68.87 12.90 -15.66
CA SER A 761 68.18 12.19 -16.75
C SER A 761 68.85 10.83 -17.10
N LEU A 762 68.08 9.77 -17.46
CA LEU A 762 67.96 9.09 -18.80
C LEU A 762 69.10 8.09 -19.20
N PRO A 763 69.05 7.29 -20.30
CA PRO A 763 68.03 6.31 -20.78
C PRO A 763 68.60 5.03 -21.52
N ASP A 764 67.67 4.22 -22.07
CA ASP A 764 67.65 3.50 -23.38
C ASP A 764 68.18 2.04 -23.66
N THR A 765 67.21 1.22 -24.10
CA THR A 765 67.12 0.22 -25.22
C THR A 765 68.10 -0.95 -25.40
N VAL A 766 67.56 -2.18 -25.55
CA VAL A 766 67.94 -3.23 -26.56
C VAL A 766 66.74 -4.19 -26.84
N THR A 767 66.51 -4.54 -28.11
CA THR A 767 65.55 -5.50 -28.71
C THR A 767 65.80 -6.98 -28.35
N PRO A 768 64.84 -7.92 -28.51
CA PRO A 768 64.94 -8.87 -29.63
C PRO A 768 63.61 -9.43 -30.21
N LEU A 769 63.79 -10.21 -31.29
CA LEU A 769 62.83 -10.84 -32.21
C LEU A 769 61.98 -12.01 -31.65
N ALA A 770 60.76 -12.12 -32.21
CA ALA A 770 59.93 -13.28 -32.58
C ALA A 770 59.81 -14.53 -31.66
N GLN A 771 58.57 -14.84 -31.22
CA GLN A 771 57.91 -16.16 -31.40
C GLN A 771 56.43 -16.14 -30.95
N ASP A 772 55.62 -16.87 -31.71
CA ASP A 772 54.21 -17.28 -31.57
C ASP A 772 53.53 -17.17 -30.18
N SER A 773 52.33 -16.59 -30.15
CA SER A 773 51.11 -17.23 -29.59
C SER A 773 49.86 -16.32 -29.72
N SER A 774 48.86 -16.85 -30.42
CA SER A 774 47.39 -16.62 -30.37
C SER A 774 46.80 -15.33 -29.77
N PRO A 775 45.91 -14.60 -30.47
CA PRO A 775 45.12 -13.54 -29.84
C PRO A 775 44.07 -14.10 -28.86
N SER A 776 43.99 -13.47 -27.69
CA SER A 776 42.90 -13.63 -26.71
C SER A 776 41.57 -13.09 -27.28
N PRO A 777 40.41 -13.61 -26.85
CA PRO A 777 39.09 -13.27 -27.41
C PRO A 777 38.53 -11.92 -26.95
N ASP A 778 39.36 -10.87 -26.84
CA ASP A 778 38.94 -9.54 -26.37
C ASP A 778 39.28 -8.38 -27.33
N ASP A 779 39.59 -8.67 -28.60
CA ASP A 779 39.67 -7.66 -29.67
C ASP A 779 38.71 -8.01 -30.82
N GLN A 780 37.40 -7.86 -30.57
CA GLN A 780 36.42 -7.58 -31.61
C GLN A 780 36.10 -6.08 -31.51
N PRO A 781 36.34 -5.25 -32.54
CA PRO A 781 35.85 -3.89 -32.53
C PRO A 781 34.32 -3.93 -32.40
N GLY A 782 33.79 -3.23 -31.38
CA GLY A 782 32.35 -3.10 -31.19
C GLY A 782 31.66 -2.59 -32.47
N PRO A 783 30.37 -2.90 -32.68
CA PRO A 783 29.68 -2.57 -33.92
C PRO A 783 29.80 -1.07 -34.22
N GLU A 784 30.38 -0.75 -35.37
CA GLU A 784 30.51 0.62 -35.86
C GLU A 784 29.11 1.22 -35.96
N THR A 785 28.77 2.20 -35.13
CA THR A 785 27.44 2.84 -35.13
C THR A 785 27.49 4.18 -35.85
N ALA A 786 26.43 4.53 -36.58
CA ALA A 786 26.32 5.81 -37.27
C ALA A 786 25.05 6.56 -36.87
N GLU A 787 25.14 7.89 -36.81
CA GLU A 787 23.96 8.74 -36.62
C GLU A 787 23.19 8.87 -37.94
N CYS A 788 21.87 8.73 -37.85
CA CYS A 788 20.94 8.79 -38.97
C CYS A 788 19.83 9.79 -38.63
N HIS A 789 19.73 10.84 -39.43
CA HIS A 789 18.65 11.83 -39.40
C HIS A 789 17.50 11.33 -40.28
N ILE A 790 16.32 11.22 -39.68
CA ILE A 790 15.09 10.82 -40.37
C ILE A 790 14.07 11.95 -40.22
N GLN A 791 13.44 12.27 -41.34
CA GLN A 791 12.51 13.38 -41.43
C GLN A 791 11.29 12.96 -42.25
N ALA A 792 10.09 13.26 -41.76
CA ALA A 792 8.82 12.99 -42.43
C ALA A 792 8.07 14.30 -42.68
N GLU A 793 7.45 14.43 -43.85
CA GLU A 793 6.70 15.62 -44.27
C GLU A 793 5.40 15.26 -44.96
N SER A 794 4.41 16.14 -44.84
CA SER A 794 3.16 16.05 -45.60
C SER A 794 2.54 17.43 -45.87
N PRO A 795 1.56 17.54 -46.78
CA PRO A 795 0.71 18.72 -46.85
C PRO A 795 -0.09 18.91 -45.55
N SER A 796 -0.04 20.12 -44.98
CA SER A 796 -0.81 20.44 -43.75
C SER A 796 -2.33 20.29 -43.87
N LYS A 797 -2.88 20.23 -45.10
CA LYS A 797 -4.31 20.05 -45.36
C LYS A 797 -4.57 19.17 -46.58
N VAL A 798 -5.59 18.33 -46.50
CA VAL A 798 -6.06 17.49 -47.61
C VAL A 798 -7.58 17.37 -47.60
N LYS A 799 -8.19 17.19 -48.78
CA LYS A 799 -9.64 17.02 -48.88
C LYS A 799 -10.03 15.56 -48.63
N VAL A 800 -11.15 15.34 -47.93
CA VAL A 800 -11.73 13.98 -47.79
C VAL A 800 -11.88 13.33 -49.17
N GLY A 801 -11.45 12.07 -49.26
CA GLY A 801 -11.44 11.24 -50.46
C GLY A 801 -10.21 11.40 -51.34
N ALA A 802 -9.37 12.43 -51.13
CA ALA A 802 -8.13 12.64 -51.89
C ALA A 802 -6.93 11.93 -51.25
N THR A 803 -5.91 11.65 -52.07
CA THR A 803 -4.64 11.08 -51.62
C THR A 803 -3.73 12.19 -51.05
N LEU A 804 -3.20 11.95 -49.85
CA LEU A 804 -2.14 12.70 -49.19
C LEU A 804 -0.86 11.86 -49.25
N THR A 805 0.17 12.41 -49.87
CA THR A 805 1.49 11.78 -49.94
C THR A 805 2.34 12.24 -48.75
N VAL A 806 2.88 11.29 -47.99
CA VAL A 806 3.89 11.50 -46.95
C VAL A 806 5.27 11.22 -47.54
N SER A 807 6.18 12.19 -47.48
CA SER A 807 7.57 11.97 -47.89
C SER A 807 8.46 11.77 -46.67
N VAL A 808 9.28 10.72 -46.68
CA VAL A 808 10.24 10.41 -45.62
C VAL A 808 11.65 10.49 -46.20
N ALA A 809 12.48 11.37 -45.65
CA ALA A 809 13.88 11.55 -46.01
C ALA A 809 14.79 10.95 -44.93
N VAL A 810 15.80 10.20 -45.35
CA VAL A 810 16.81 9.57 -44.50
C VAL A 810 18.19 10.05 -44.93
N SER A 811 19.01 10.49 -43.99
CA SER A 811 20.37 10.98 -44.27
C SER A 811 21.30 10.82 -43.06
N ARG A 812 22.62 10.77 -43.29
CA ARG A 812 23.63 10.84 -42.22
C ARG A 812 23.96 12.27 -41.78
N THR A 813 23.35 13.28 -42.41
CA THR A 813 23.52 14.70 -42.07
C THR A 813 22.16 15.34 -41.82
N ALA A 814 22.12 16.43 -41.06
CA ALA A 814 20.88 17.15 -40.76
C ALA A 814 20.12 17.53 -42.05
N ILE A 815 18.80 17.33 -42.02
CA ILE A 815 17.89 17.57 -43.14
C ILE A 815 16.99 18.76 -42.78
N GLU A 816 16.90 19.75 -43.66
CA GLU A 816 15.98 20.89 -43.48
C GLU A 816 14.57 20.55 -43.97
N ALA A 817 13.56 20.97 -43.21
CA ALA A 817 12.17 20.77 -43.58
C ALA A 817 11.72 21.72 -44.69
N THR A 818 11.05 21.19 -45.72
CA THR A 818 10.53 21.94 -46.86
C THR A 818 9.01 22.15 -46.80
N MET A 819 8.30 21.39 -45.97
CA MET A 819 6.84 21.48 -45.83
C MET A 819 6.40 21.96 -44.44
N ALA A 820 5.19 22.54 -44.38
CA ALA A 820 4.66 23.13 -43.16
C ALA A 820 4.29 22.11 -42.07
N GLU A 821 3.91 20.89 -42.46
CA GLU A 821 3.66 19.77 -41.54
C GLU A 821 4.82 18.78 -41.67
N ASN A 822 5.70 18.77 -40.67
CA ASN A 822 6.90 17.94 -40.66
C ASN A 822 7.26 17.47 -39.24
N ALA A 823 7.98 16.35 -39.18
CA ALA A 823 8.55 15.80 -37.97
C ALA A 823 9.94 15.24 -38.27
N MET A 824 10.89 15.40 -37.34
CA MET A 824 12.27 14.95 -37.53
C MET A 824 12.84 14.36 -36.23
N GLY A 825 13.80 13.45 -36.37
CA GLY A 825 14.52 12.87 -35.24
C GLY A 825 15.82 12.21 -35.67
N ILE A 826 16.67 11.91 -34.69
CA ILE A 826 17.99 11.29 -34.90
C ILE A 826 17.96 9.91 -34.26
N ALA A 827 18.37 8.89 -35.02
CA ALA A 827 18.54 7.52 -34.56
C ALA A 827 20.00 7.10 -34.72
N VAL A 828 20.52 6.34 -33.75
CA VAL A 828 21.82 5.67 -33.88
C VAL A 828 21.56 4.29 -34.48
N VAL A 829 22.19 4.00 -35.61
CA VAL A 829 21.90 2.79 -36.42
C VAL A 829 23.18 2.02 -36.75
N ASP A 830 23.04 0.71 -36.98
CA ASP A 830 24.08 -0.13 -37.56
C ASP A 830 24.15 0.11 -39.09
N PRO A 831 25.25 0.63 -39.65
CA PRO A 831 25.38 0.89 -41.09
C PRO A 831 25.25 -0.35 -41.97
N GLY A 832 25.49 -1.54 -41.42
CA GLY A 832 25.43 -2.82 -42.13
C GLY A 832 24.02 -3.39 -42.29
N ARG A 833 23.01 -2.84 -41.59
CA ARG A 833 21.62 -3.33 -41.61
C ARG A 833 20.66 -2.31 -42.23
N PRO A 834 19.66 -2.73 -43.03
CA PRO A 834 18.67 -1.82 -43.57
C PRO A 834 17.77 -1.24 -42.47
N ILE A 835 17.32 -0.01 -42.67
CA ILE A 835 16.31 0.67 -41.87
C ILE A 835 14.96 0.45 -42.57
N THR A 836 14.00 -0.09 -41.85
CA THR A 836 12.63 -0.23 -42.35
C THR A 836 11.79 0.95 -41.89
N ILE A 837 11.10 1.60 -42.82
CA ILE A 837 10.17 2.71 -42.58
C ILE A 837 8.73 2.21 -42.74
N ASN A 838 7.96 2.31 -41.66
CA ASN A 838 6.54 1.99 -41.64
C ASN A 838 5.73 3.29 -41.46
N VAL A 839 4.84 3.60 -42.40
CA VAL A 839 3.85 4.68 -42.22
C VAL A 839 2.56 4.06 -41.70
N LEU A 840 2.01 4.60 -40.62
CA LEU A 840 0.82 4.10 -39.93
C LEU A 840 -0.23 5.23 -39.90
N PRO A 841 -1.28 5.17 -40.72
CA PRO A 841 -2.40 6.08 -40.60
C PRO A 841 -3.16 5.78 -39.30
N LYS A 842 -3.37 6.79 -38.45
CA LYS A 842 -4.07 6.63 -37.16
C LYS A 842 -5.50 7.17 -37.21
N THR A 843 -5.66 8.47 -37.39
CA THR A 843 -6.99 9.11 -37.36
C THR A 843 -7.18 9.93 -38.63
N GLY A 844 -8.36 9.81 -39.27
CA GLY A 844 -8.71 10.58 -40.47
C GLY A 844 -8.09 10.09 -41.79
N PHE A 845 -7.26 9.04 -41.76
CA PHE A 845 -6.56 8.51 -42.93
C PHE A 845 -6.65 6.98 -43.00
N THR A 846 -6.62 6.44 -44.21
CA THR A 846 -6.42 5.01 -44.50
C THR A 846 -5.25 4.85 -45.46
N PHE A 847 -4.69 3.65 -45.59
CA PHE A 847 -3.69 3.39 -46.62
C PHE A 847 -4.25 3.64 -48.02
N GLY A 848 -3.40 4.14 -48.92
CA GLY A 848 -3.66 4.25 -50.34
C GLY A 848 -3.30 2.94 -51.06
N ASN A 849 -2.56 3.04 -52.17
CA ASN A 849 -2.12 1.88 -52.94
C ASN A 849 -0.85 1.21 -52.36
N ASP A 850 -0.16 1.87 -51.43
CA ASP A 850 1.12 1.43 -50.86
C ASP A 850 0.93 1.03 -49.38
N GLU A 851 0.70 -0.27 -49.14
CA GLU A 851 0.53 -0.84 -47.79
C GLU A 851 1.83 -1.44 -47.21
N GLU A 852 2.89 -1.52 -48.03
CA GLU A 852 4.12 -2.22 -47.66
C GLU A 852 5.18 -1.30 -47.03
N PRO A 853 5.87 -1.75 -45.98
CA PRO A 853 6.95 -0.99 -45.37
C PRO A 853 8.17 -0.91 -46.31
N ALA A 854 8.82 0.25 -46.37
CA ALA A 854 9.99 0.43 -47.24
C ALA A 854 11.29 0.12 -46.49
N GLU A 855 12.15 -0.73 -47.06
CA GLU A 855 13.49 -0.99 -46.55
C GLU A 855 14.53 -0.12 -47.25
N ILE A 856 15.31 0.63 -46.47
CA ILE A 856 16.29 1.61 -46.92
C ILE A 856 17.66 1.23 -46.38
N ARG A 857 18.69 1.17 -47.22
CA ARG A 857 20.07 1.06 -46.72
C ARG A 857 20.56 2.44 -46.30
N LEU A 858 21.29 2.54 -45.20
CA LEU A 858 21.77 3.83 -44.70
C LEU A 858 22.58 4.57 -45.79
N PRO A 859 22.11 5.71 -46.32
CA PRO A 859 22.76 6.38 -47.44
C PRO A 859 24.18 6.85 -47.09
N PRO A 860 25.07 7.00 -48.08
CA PRO A 860 26.39 7.59 -47.86
C PRO A 860 26.31 9.01 -47.28
N VAL A 861 27.35 9.42 -46.55
CA VAL A 861 27.45 10.79 -45.97
C VAL A 861 27.27 11.84 -47.08
N GLY A 862 26.37 12.80 -46.86
CA GLY A 862 26.05 13.88 -47.81
C GLY A 862 25.02 13.52 -48.89
N LYS A 863 24.49 12.29 -48.91
CA LYS A 863 23.32 11.92 -49.73
C LYS A 863 22.07 11.78 -48.87
N VAL A 864 20.93 12.12 -49.45
CA VAL A 864 19.60 11.97 -48.86
C VAL A 864 18.82 10.97 -49.71
N GLU A 865 18.22 9.98 -49.06
CA GLU A 865 17.32 9.03 -49.71
C GLU A 865 15.88 9.37 -49.29
N GLN A 866 14.99 9.56 -50.26
CA GLN A 866 13.63 10.03 -50.03
C GLN A 866 12.62 9.04 -50.59
N ILE A 867 11.65 8.66 -49.77
CA ILE A 867 10.60 7.70 -50.08
C ILE A 867 9.23 8.33 -49.85
N TYR A 868 8.25 7.93 -50.64
CA TYR A 868 6.90 8.48 -50.62
C TYR A 868 5.88 7.40 -50.29
N PHE A 869 4.90 7.74 -49.46
CA PHE A 869 3.80 6.87 -49.06
C PHE A 869 2.48 7.58 -49.29
N ASP A 870 1.59 6.94 -50.03
CA ASP A 870 0.28 7.51 -50.36
C ASP A 870 -0.80 7.04 -49.38
N LEU A 871 -1.45 7.99 -48.71
CA LEU A 871 -2.56 7.75 -47.78
C LEU A 871 -3.83 8.39 -48.31
N LYS A 872 -4.99 7.76 -48.11
CA LYS A 872 -6.28 8.32 -48.51
C LYS A 872 -6.94 9.01 -47.32
N ALA A 873 -7.34 10.26 -47.51
CA ALA A 873 -8.08 11.01 -46.49
C ALA A 873 -9.51 10.44 -46.36
N ALA A 874 -9.86 9.92 -45.19
CA ALA A 874 -11.11 9.18 -44.99
C ALA A 874 -12.19 10.02 -44.29
N GLU A 875 -11.82 10.82 -43.28
CA GLU A 875 -12.77 11.54 -42.41
C GLU A 875 -12.33 12.98 -42.17
N THR A 876 -13.29 13.93 -42.14
CA THR A 876 -12.98 15.34 -41.85
C THR A 876 -12.57 15.53 -40.39
N GLY A 877 -11.53 16.32 -40.15
CA GLY A 877 -11.07 16.64 -38.80
C GLY A 877 -9.55 16.74 -38.70
N LYS A 878 -9.02 16.76 -37.48
CA LYS A 878 -7.58 16.64 -37.25
C LYS A 878 -7.17 15.20 -37.53
N GLY A 879 -6.31 15.00 -38.50
CA GLY A 879 -5.77 13.68 -38.79
C GLY A 879 -4.45 13.45 -38.07
N GLU A 880 -4.06 12.18 -37.96
CA GLU A 880 -2.85 11.74 -37.27
C GLU A 880 -2.20 10.60 -38.06
N ILE A 881 -0.91 10.75 -38.37
CA ILE A 881 -0.10 9.79 -39.12
C ILE A 881 1.22 9.59 -38.39
N TRP A 882 1.62 8.34 -38.18
CA TRP A 882 2.90 8.00 -37.55
C TRP A 882 3.85 7.42 -38.59
N VAL A 883 5.11 7.84 -38.55
CA VAL A 883 6.20 7.25 -39.33
C VAL A 883 7.17 6.60 -38.36
N VAL A 884 7.25 5.27 -38.39
CA VAL A 884 8.09 4.48 -37.49
C VAL A 884 9.30 3.98 -38.28
N ALA A 885 10.50 4.36 -37.83
CA ALA A 885 11.75 3.81 -38.32
C ALA A 885 12.25 2.71 -37.37
N ARG A 886 12.64 1.56 -37.93
CA ARG A 886 13.15 0.42 -37.17
C ARG A 886 14.33 -0.22 -37.90
N GLN A 887 15.18 -0.95 -37.18
CA GLN A 887 16.24 -1.75 -37.78
C GLN A 887 16.11 -3.19 -37.27
N GLY A 888 15.72 -4.10 -38.18
CA GLY A 888 15.27 -5.43 -37.79
C GLY A 888 14.02 -5.37 -36.90
N LYS A 889 14.08 -5.99 -35.72
CA LYS A 889 12.96 -6.07 -34.75
C LYS A 889 12.90 -4.86 -33.79
N LEU A 890 13.92 -3.98 -33.81
CA LEU A 890 14.04 -2.86 -32.88
C LEU A 890 13.46 -1.55 -33.47
N PRO A 891 12.36 -0.99 -32.92
CA PRO A 891 11.91 0.34 -33.28
C PRO A 891 12.89 1.39 -32.79
N LEU A 892 13.45 2.18 -33.71
CA LEU A 892 14.47 3.18 -33.42
C LEU A 892 13.85 4.55 -33.11
N LEU A 893 12.81 4.93 -33.85
CA LEU A 893 12.24 6.26 -33.80
C LEU A 893 10.79 6.25 -34.30
N THR A 894 9.91 7.02 -33.65
CA THR A 894 8.56 7.32 -34.17
C THR A 894 8.38 8.82 -34.36
N LEU A 895 7.97 9.21 -35.56
CA LEU A 895 7.70 10.59 -35.97
C LEU A 895 6.19 10.78 -36.17
N LYS A 896 5.63 11.85 -35.63
CA LYS A 896 4.19 12.13 -35.66
C LYS A 896 3.87 13.31 -36.57
N LEU A 897 2.95 13.14 -37.53
CA LEU A 897 2.39 14.19 -38.37
C LEU A 897 0.88 14.35 -38.08
N GLU A 898 0.40 15.59 -38.04
CA GLU A 898 -1.00 15.94 -37.72
C GLU A 898 -1.71 16.79 -38.81
N PRO A 899 -1.80 16.34 -40.08
CA PRO A 899 -2.46 17.12 -41.12
C PRO A 899 -3.99 17.20 -40.96
N GLU A 900 -4.58 18.33 -41.35
CA GLU A 900 -6.03 18.57 -41.22
C GLU A 900 -6.81 18.12 -42.47
N VAL A 901 -7.80 17.24 -42.28
CA VAL A 901 -8.66 16.77 -43.36
C VAL A 901 -9.90 17.67 -43.49
N ILE A 902 -10.04 18.36 -44.62
CA ILE A 902 -11.08 19.35 -44.87
C ILE A 902 -12.18 18.83 -45.81
N ALA A 903 -13.41 19.33 -45.63
CA ALA A 903 -14.54 19.00 -46.52
C ALA A 903 -14.31 19.54 -47.94
N ALA A 904 -14.84 18.84 -48.95
CA ALA A 904 -14.60 19.12 -50.37
C ALA A 904 -15.06 20.50 -50.88
N LYS A 905 -15.78 21.28 -50.08
CA LYS A 905 -16.20 22.67 -50.37
C LYS A 905 -15.81 23.64 -49.24
N ALA A 906 -14.53 23.99 -49.15
CA ALA A 906 -14.11 25.22 -48.47
C ALA A 906 -12.86 25.80 -49.13
N ARG A 907 -12.90 27.09 -49.44
CA ARG A 907 -11.78 27.88 -49.98
C ARG A 907 -10.70 28.01 -48.90
N ALA A 908 -9.44 27.85 -49.31
CA ALA A 908 -8.28 27.95 -48.43
C ALA A 908 -8.14 29.34 -47.79
N SER A 909 -7.98 29.39 -46.46
CA SER A 909 -7.37 30.52 -45.76
C SER A 909 -6.15 29.99 -45.00
N THR A 910 -4.96 30.42 -45.42
CA THR A 910 -3.68 30.11 -44.77
C THR A 910 -3.51 30.98 -43.54
N LYS A 911 -3.65 30.39 -42.35
CA LYS A 911 -3.04 30.94 -41.12
C LYS A 911 -2.00 29.95 -40.62
N LYS A 912 -0.77 30.44 -40.53
CA LYS A 912 0.43 29.76 -40.05
C LYS A 912 0.28 29.51 -38.54
N LEU A 913 0.21 28.24 -38.13
CA LEU A 913 0.52 27.81 -36.77
C LEU A 913 1.53 26.66 -36.89
N SER A 914 2.79 26.93 -36.58
CA SER A 914 3.79 25.90 -36.35
C SER A 914 3.62 25.40 -34.91
N ARG A 915 3.19 24.15 -34.73
CA ARG A 915 3.19 23.47 -33.43
C ARG A 915 4.16 22.30 -33.54
N GLY A 916 5.15 22.25 -32.64
CA GLY A 916 6.29 21.35 -32.73
C GLY A 916 5.90 19.88 -32.66
N ALA A 917 6.45 19.09 -33.58
CA ALA A 917 6.39 17.64 -33.55
C ALA A 917 7.30 17.09 -32.44
N SER A 918 6.86 16.05 -31.74
CA SER A 918 7.63 15.33 -30.73
C SER A 918 8.11 13.99 -31.30
N ALA A 919 9.40 13.74 -31.25
CA ALA A 919 10.03 12.45 -31.52
C ALA A 919 10.27 11.71 -30.20
N SER A 920 9.95 10.41 -30.13
CA SER A 920 10.29 9.56 -28.97
C SER A 920 11.29 8.48 -29.38
N LEU A 921 12.39 8.37 -28.63
CA LEU A 921 13.42 7.33 -28.77
C LEU A 921 13.10 6.17 -27.82
N VAL A 922 13.13 4.94 -28.32
CA VAL A 922 13.02 3.71 -27.51
C VAL A 922 14.36 2.97 -27.62
N ARG A 923 15.02 2.71 -26.49
CA ARG A 923 16.19 1.80 -26.42
C ARG A 923 15.84 0.63 -25.52
N GLY A 924 16.02 -0.59 -26.01
CA GLY A 924 15.95 -1.83 -25.24
C GLY A 924 16.65 -2.98 -25.99
N PRO A 925 17.19 -4.00 -25.29
CA PRO A 925 17.78 -5.16 -25.93
C PRO A 925 16.75 -6.00 -26.70
N ASP A 926 17.18 -6.70 -27.75
CA ASP A 926 16.35 -7.56 -28.63
C ASP A 926 15.65 -8.65 -27.79
N PRO A 927 14.31 -8.70 -27.75
CA PRO A 927 13.61 -9.76 -27.04
C PRO A 927 13.62 -11.07 -27.85
N ASP A 928 13.92 -12.19 -27.20
CA ASP A 928 14.01 -13.53 -27.80
C ASP A 928 12.70 -14.00 -28.45
N HIS A 929 11.56 -13.49 -27.99
CA HIS A 929 10.24 -13.72 -28.58
C HIS A 929 9.55 -12.39 -28.81
N THR A 930 9.01 -12.21 -30.01
CA THR A 930 8.33 -10.96 -30.37
C THR A 930 6.91 -11.25 -30.81
N LEU A 931 5.95 -10.64 -30.11
CA LEU A 931 4.58 -10.48 -30.57
C LEU A 931 4.36 -9.02 -30.94
N THR A 932 4.24 -8.74 -32.22
CA THR A 932 3.90 -7.39 -32.70
C THR A 932 2.42 -7.34 -32.98
N ILE A 933 1.72 -6.42 -32.33
CA ILE A 933 0.29 -6.18 -32.54
C ILE A 933 0.15 -4.87 -33.29
N ILE A 934 -0.36 -4.95 -34.51
CA ILE A 934 -0.53 -3.83 -35.41
C ILE A 934 -2.02 -3.60 -35.60
N GLU A 935 -2.54 -2.48 -35.14
CA GLU A 935 -3.87 -2.04 -35.52
C GLU A 935 -3.86 -1.65 -37.01
N VAL A 936 -4.58 -2.42 -37.84
CA VAL A 936 -4.57 -2.29 -39.30
C VAL A 936 -5.70 -1.39 -39.79
N GLU A 937 -6.88 -1.47 -39.17
CA GLU A 937 -8.06 -0.73 -39.61
C GLU A 937 -8.99 -0.47 -38.42
N ARG A 938 -9.56 0.72 -38.30
CA ARG A 938 -10.59 1.05 -37.30
C ARG A 938 -11.82 1.60 -38.00
N THR A 939 -12.95 0.92 -37.84
CA THR A 939 -14.26 1.31 -38.38
C THR A 939 -15.30 1.36 -37.25
N GLU A 940 -16.46 2.00 -37.46
CA GLU A 940 -17.58 1.94 -36.49
C GLU A 940 -18.04 0.49 -36.20
N ALA A 941 -17.83 -0.43 -37.15
CA ALA A 941 -18.16 -1.85 -37.00
C ALA A 941 -17.10 -2.65 -36.22
N GLY A 942 -15.93 -2.08 -35.94
CA GLY A 942 -14.84 -2.78 -35.22
C GLY A 942 -13.44 -2.40 -35.69
N THR A 943 -12.45 -2.90 -34.94
CA THR A 943 -11.03 -2.68 -35.17
C THR A 943 -10.35 -3.99 -35.60
N THR A 944 -9.64 -3.97 -36.71
CA THR A 944 -8.84 -5.10 -37.19
C THR A 944 -7.40 -4.98 -36.72
N PHE A 945 -6.90 -6.00 -36.04
CA PHE A 945 -5.51 -6.12 -35.59
C PHE A 945 -4.80 -7.22 -36.38
N ARG A 946 -3.55 -6.97 -36.77
CA ARG A 946 -2.62 -7.98 -37.28
C ARG A 946 -1.63 -8.33 -36.18
N PHE A 947 -1.49 -9.62 -35.92
CA PHE A 947 -0.54 -10.17 -34.98
C PHE A 947 0.59 -10.79 -35.77
N GLU A 948 1.81 -10.39 -35.46
CA GLU A 948 3.02 -11.02 -35.99
C GLU A 948 3.76 -11.64 -34.81
N PHE A 949 3.61 -12.95 -34.67
CA PHE A 949 4.34 -13.72 -33.67
C PHE A 949 5.57 -14.35 -34.32
N ASN A 950 6.74 -14.05 -33.77
CA ASN A 950 8.00 -14.62 -34.22
C ASN A 950 8.76 -15.16 -33.00
N SER A 951 8.94 -16.48 -32.98
CA SER A 951 9.70 -17.21 -31.97
C SER A 951 10.78 -18.05 -32.66
N PRO A 952 12.06 -17.63 -32.61
CA PRO A 952 13.17 -18.37 -33.17
C PRO A 952 13.41 -19.73 -32.50
N ILE A 953 13.19 -19.84 -31.19
CA ILE A 953 13.35 -21.10 -30.43
C ILE A 953 12.30 -22.13 -30.85
N LEU A 954 11.12 -21.67 -31.27
CA LEU A 954 10.03 -22.54 -31.75
C LEU A 954 10.04 -22.71 -33.28
N ASP A 955 11.02 -22.13 -33.98
CA ASP A 955 11.07 -22.01 -35.45
C ASP A 955 9.72 -21.60 -36.08
N LYS A 956 9.03 -20.66 -35.42
CA LYS A 956 7.65 -20.31 -35.76
C LYS A 956 7.52 -18.82 -36.06
N ILE A 957 7.12 -18.52 -37.29
CA ILE A 957 6.66 -17.21 -37.73
C ILE A 957 5.18 -17.35 -38.10
N GLN A 958 4.31 -16.66 -37.38
CA GLN A 958 2.87 -16.67 -37.61
C GLN A 958 2.37 -15.24 -37.76
N ILE A 959 1.64 -15.00 -38.85
CA ILE A 959 0.97 -13.74 -39.12
C ILE A 959 -0.52 -14.02 -39.12
N ASP A 960 -1.25 -13.38 -38.22
CA ASP A 960 -2.70 -13.54 -38.09
C ASP A 960 -3.40 -12.19 -38.14
N LYS A 961 -4.66 -12.17 -38.58
CA LYS A 961 -5.50 -10.97 -38.58
C LYS A 961 -6.80 -11.26 -37.83
N ILE A 962 -7.07 -10.50 -36.78
CA ILE A 962 -8.31 -10.62 -36.00
C ILE A 962 -9.08 -9.32 -36.13
N ARG A 963 -10.34 -9.42 -36.52
CA ARG A 963 -11.28 -8.31 -36.45
C ARG A 963 -11.99 -8.36 -35.11
N VAL A 964 -11.84 -7.31 -34.32
CA VAL A 964 -12.56 -7.12 -33.04
C VAL A 964 -13.77 -6.25 -33.31
N PRO A 965 -15.01 -6.77 -33.25
CA PRO A 965 -16.23 -5.98 -33.35
C PRO A 965 -16.24 -4.81 -32.36
N GLY A 966 -16.84 -3.68 -32.75
CA GLY A 966 -16.95 -2.50 -31.87
C GLY A 966 -17.82 -2.74 -30.62
N ASN A 967 -18.62 -3.81 -30.63
CA ASN A 967 -19.44 -4.25 -29.51
C ASN A 967 -18.78 -5.43 -28.78
N ARG A 968 -18.39 -5.19 -27.52
CA ARG A 968 -17.70 -6.16 -26.65
C ARG A 968 -18.50 -7.45 -26.47
N ASP A 969 -19.82 -7.36 -26.36
CA ASP A 969 -20.66 -8.53 -26.06
C ASP A 969 -20.68 -9.51 -27.24
N ILE A 970 -20.75 -8.97 -28.47
CA ILE A 970 -20.70 -9.76 -29.71
C ILE A 970 -19.34 -10.41 -29.90
N PHE A 971 -18.25 -9.68 -29.65
CA PHE A 971 -16.89 -10.23 -29.76
C PHE A 971 -16.68 -11.40 -28.79
N VAL A 972 -17.14 -11.24 -27.55
CA VAL A 972 -17.01 -12.27 -26.51
C VAL A 972 -17.84 -13.51 -26.87
N GLU A 973 -19.06 -13.33 -27.38
CA GLU A 973 -19.95 -14.41 -27.82
C GLU A 973 -19.37 -15.18 -29.03
N GLU A 974 -18.84 -14.49 -30.03
CA GLU A 974 -18.18 -15.11 -31.19
C GLU A 974 -16.91 -15.88 -30.79
N LEU A 975 -16.11 -15.33 -29.88
CA LEU A 975 -14.91 -15.99 -29.36
C LEU A 975 -15.26 -17.27 -28.58
N TYR A 976 -16.36 -17.26 -27.82
CA TYR A 976 -16.86 -18.46 -27.13
C TYR A 976 -17.27 -19.55 -28.13
N HIS A 977 -17.99 -19.19 -29.20
CA HIS A 977 -18.37 -20.12 -30.25
C HIS A 977 -17.15 -20.68 -31.02
N GLU A 978 -16.12 -19.86 -31.24
CA GLU A 978 -14.90 -20.28 -31.91
C GLU A 978 -14.10 -21.28 -31.06
N ILE A 979 -14.01 -21.03 -29.74
CA ILE A 979 -13.38 -21.94 -28.77
C ILE A 979 -14.15 -23.27 -28.66
N GLU A 980 -15.47 -23.24 -28.59
CA GLU A 980 -16.32 -24.44 -28.57
C GLU A 980 -16.12 -25.30 -29.84
N ASN A 981 -16.03 -24.66 -31.00
CA ASN A 981 -15.81 -25.34 -32.28
C ASN A 981 -14.38 -25.90 -32.42
N TYR A 982 -13.37 -25.25 -31.82
CA TYR A 982 -11.99 -25.74 -31.82
C TYR A 982 -11.84 -27.01 -30.96
N TRP A 983 -12.59 -27.12 -29.86
CA TRP A 983 -12.58 -28.27 -28.95
C TRP A 983 -13.20 -29.54 -29.54
N ILE A 984 -14.11 -29.41 -30.51
CA ILE A 984 -14.80 -30.56 -31.12
C ILE A 984 -13.90 -31.30 -32.14
N ASN A 985 -12.84 -30.66 -32.65
CA ASN A 985 -12.19 -31.14 -33.89
C ASN A 985 -10.77 -31.70 -33.76
N ASN A 986 -10.07 -31.65 -32.62
CA ASN A 986 -8.66 -32.08 -32.60
C ASN A 986 -8.20 -32.77 -31.30
N SER A 987 -8.59 -34.04 -31.14
CA SER A 987 -8.05 -34.96 -30.13
C SER A 987 -6.53 -35.11 -30.16
N ARG A 988 -5.88 -34.76 -31.28
CA ARG A 988 -4.43 -34.83 -31.48
C ARG A 988 -3.64 -33.74 -30.72
N ASP A 989 -4.23 -32.57 -30.51
CA ASP A 989 -3.58 -31.47 -29.78
C ASP A 989 -3.58 -31.72 -28.26
N ALA A 990 -4.62 -32.42 -27.76
CA ALA A 990 -4.68 -32.89 -26.38
C ALA A 990 -3.60 -33.93 -26.05
N ASP A 991 -3.26 -34.81 -26.99
CA ASP A 991 -2.21 -35.81 -26.82
C ASP A 991 -0.80 -35.19 -26.89
N ASN A 992 -0.59 -34.18 -27.74
CA ASN A 992 0.68 -33.45 -27.83
C ASN A 992 0.97 -32.64 -26.54
N PHE A 993 -0.08 -32.10 -25.89
CA PHE A 993 0.06 -31.38 -24.63
C PHE A 993 0.47 -32.30 -23.46
N ARG A 994 -0.03 -33.55 -23.46
CA ARG A 994 0.34 -34.57 -22.46
C ARG A 994 1.78 -35.05 -22.61
N ALA A 995 2.31 -35.10 -23.83
CA ALA A 995 3.69 -35.52 -24.09
C ALA A 995 4.75 -34.48 -23.66
N PHE A 996 4.37 -33.21 -23.49
CA PHE A 996 5.27 -32.15 -23.04
C PHE A 996 5.37 -32.02 -21.51
N SER A 997 4.50 -32.73 -20.77
CA SER A 997 4.38 -32.67 -19.31
C SER A 997 4.97 -33.90 -18.59
N ALA A 998 5.76 -34.72 -19.31
CA ALA A 998 6.59 -35.80 -18.79
C ALA A 998 8.04 -35.53 -19.20
#